data_AF-A0A495IDV4-F1
#
_entry.id   AF-A0A495IDV4-F1
#
_cell.length_a   1.000
_cell.length_b   1.000
_cell.length_c   1.000
_cell.angle_alpha   90.00
_cell.angle_beta   90.00
_cell.angle_gamma   90.00
#
_symmetry.space_group_name_H-M   'P 1'
#
loop_
_entity.id
_entity.type
_entity.pdbx_description
1 polymer ?
#
loop_
_entity_poly.entity_id
_entity_poly.type
_entity_poly.pdbx_seq_one_letter_code
_entity_poly.pdbx_strand_id
1 'polypeptide(L)'
;MPSPYADRLDGLQIEARRVTAGEVDTAYWVYGDDDAPQTLLMVHGFRGEHHGLEPIAAHLDGLRDGSLRVVAPDLPGFGASAPFRGREHSVPSYAKWLVAFSGALGLGPGVVVLGHSFGSIVSAAALAGAPGRPALPAARLILVNPIAAPALKGPRGVFSRLAVLYYWAGAALPEVLGEPALKSRFVTRVISEAMAKTRSKPLRSWIHDQHDVYFSRFADRQVVLEAFKASVSTDVSTYASGIAQPTLLVAADRDDVTALPAQYALQQKFARAELDVIHGVGHLIHYEKPREAALAIGDFLARGEASFTPASGADLGAGAADRPLDILLDCRYVRTGQHDGISRFTAGLVTALAPLAAARGHRLRLLVSDRRQLSKLPRLPFVVGTDPTSPFEPLVATRINRLAPDIVWSPMQTMGTFGRGYRLVLTLHDLIYYTNRTPPPEFNPVIRMLWRAYHLAWWPQRLLLNRADAVVTVSSTTAAAIAEHRLTARPVSVVANAADPAPSGLVARTAPATRDLVYMGSFMPYKNVATLASAMQSLAADGYRLHLMSRVSPAQRASLSALAPAGSLVFHDGASDDEYQAVLLGATAVVSASLNEGFGIPLVEGMVLGTPAVVSDIPIFREIGGEAAMYFEPSSPASVAAAVRRVSAPDEWAARSAASLAQAARFSWDASAGVLLDLLERTARG
;
A
#
# COMPACT_ATOMS: atom_id res chain seq x y z
N MET A 1 33.56 -3.72 -0.83
CA MET A 1 32.76 -4.71 -0.04
C MET A 1 31.74 -5.37 -0.96
N PRO A 2 31.30 -6.62 -0.72
CA PRO A 2 30.25 -7.23 -1.55
C PRO A 2 28.95 -6.41 -1.45
N SER A 3 28.21 -6.35 -2.55
CA SER A 3 26.91 -5.68 -2.59
C SER A 3 25.93 -6.37 -1.63
N PRO A 4 25.14 -5.63 -0.81
CA PRO A 4 24.02 -6.19 -0.04
C PRO A 4 22.96 -6.87 -0.92
N TYR A 5 23.06 -6.67 -2.23
CA TYR A 5 22.15 -7.19 -3.24
C TYR A 5 22.83 -8.26 -4.13
N ALA A 6 24.03 -8.73 -3.77
CA ALA A 6 24.77 -9.74 -4.54
C ALA A 6 23.93 -11.01 -4.79
N ASP A 7 23.33 -11.59 -3.74
CA ASP A 7 22.45 -12.77 -3.87
C ASP A 7 21.28 -12.55 -4.86
N ARG A 8 20.85 -11.31 -5.03
CA ARG A 8 19.79 -10.95 -5.99
C ARG A 8 20.32 -10.82 -7.41
N LEU A 9 21.58 -10.42 -7.58
CA LEU A 9 22.22 -10.26 -8.87
C LEU A 9 22.80 -11.57 -9.41
N ASP A 10 23.25 -12.47 -8.53
CA ASP A 10 23.94 -13.72 -8.89
C ASP A 10 23.13 -14.67 -9.79
N GLY A 11 21.80 -14.50 -9.83
CA GLY A 11 20.90 -15.26 -10.71
C GLY A 11 20.47 -14.55 -11.99
N LEU A 12 20.99 -13.36 -12.28
CA LEU A 12 20.66 -12.58 -13.48
C LEU A 12 21.78 -12.69 -14.51
N GLN A 13 21.41 -12.79 -15.80
CA GLN A 13 22.35 -12.60 -16.89
C GLN A 13 22.75 -11.13 -16.95
N ILE A 14 24.04 -10.85 -16.69
CA ILE A 14 24.61 -9.50 -16.75
C ILE A 14 25.78 -9.52 -17.74
N GLU A 15 25.68 -8.70 -18.79
CA GLU A 15 26.70 -8.63 -19.84
C GLU A 15 27.19 -7.19 -20.03
N ALA A 16 28.52 -7.01 -20.01
CA ALA A 16 29.17 -5.75 -20.35
C ALA A 16 29.42 -5.68 -21.86
N ARG A 17 28.93 -4.62 -22.50
CA ARG A 17 29.00 -4.41 -23.95
C ARG A 17 29.53 -3.01 -24.27
N ARG A 18 29.88 -2.80 -25.55
CA ARG A 18 30.30 -1.50 -26.09
C ARG A 18 29.59 -1.19 -27.39
N VAL A 19 29.34 0.09 -27.63
CA VAL A 19 28.79 0.60 -28.89
C VAL A 19 29.30 2.01 -29.15
N THR A 20 29.52 2.35 -30.42
CA THR A 20 29.81 3.73 -30.82
C THR A 20 28.51 4.50 -30.98
N ALA A 21 28.19 5.37 -30.02
CA ALA A 21 27.02 6.24 -30.03
C ALA A 21 27.39 7.64 -30.56
N GLY A 22 27.13 7.87 -31.85
CA GLY A 22 27.62 9.06 -32.53
C GLY A 22 29.14 9.04 -32.69
N GLU A 23 29.84 9.84 -31.88
CA GLU A 23 31.32 9.95 -31.91
C GLU A 23 31.98 9.39 -30.62
N VAL A 24 31.20 8.74 -29.75
CA VAL A 24 31.66 8.29 -28.43
C VAL A 24 31.59 6.76 -28.32
N ASP A 25 32.72 6.13 -28.02
CA ASP A 25 32.75 4.73 -27.58
C ASP A 25 32.14 4.62 -26.19
N THR A 26 30.98 3.97 -26.11
CA THR A 26 30.13 3.93 -24.92
C THR A 26 30.09 2.53 -24.37
N ALA A 27 30.49 2.37 -23.11
CA ALA A 27 30.31 1.14 -22.36
C ALA A 27 28.91 1.09 -21.73
N TYR A 28 28.27 -0.08 -21.77
CA TYR A 28 26.96 -0.28 -21.17
C TYR A 28 26.76 -1.72 -20.71
N TRP A 29 25.85 -1.90 -19.76
CA TRP A 29 25.52 -3.20 -19.19
C TRP A 29 24.09 -3.58 -19.54
N VAL A 30 23.90 -4.86 -19.87
CA VAL A 30 22.59 -5.45 -20.11
C VAL A 30 22.28 -6.41 -18.95
N TYR A 31 21.12 -6.23 -18.33
CA TYR A 31 20.58 -7.15 -17.33
C TYR A 31 19.33 -7.82 -17.91
N GLY A 32 19.25 -9.15 -17.82
CA GLY A 32 18.17 -9.94 -18.41
C GLY A 32 18.36 -10.24 -19.90
N ASP A 33 17.37 -10.91 -20.50
CA ASP A 33 17.48 -11.47 -21.85
C ASP A 33 17.24 -10.41 -22.95
N ASP A 34 17.94 -10.57 -24.09
CA ASP A 34 17.87 -9.60 -25.20
C ASP A 34 16.49 -9.54 -25.88
N ASP A 35 15.71 -10.62 -25.81
CA ASP A 35 14.38 -10.81 -26.41
C ASP A 35 13.22 -10.49 -25.46
N ALA A 36 13.50 -9.97 -24.26
CA ALA A 36 12.47 -9.54 -23.33
C ALA A 36 11.51 -8.51 -23.97
N PRO A 37 10.19 -8.61 -23.73
CA PRO A 37 9.19 -7.80 -24.42
C PRO A 37 9.25 -6.30 -24.06
N GLN A 38 9.87 -5.95 -22.94
CA GLN A 38 10.05 -4.56 -22.50
C GLN A 38 11.52 -4.25 -22.21
N THR A 39 11.99 -3.08 -22.64
CA THR A 39 13.34 -2.58 -22.34
C THR A 39 13.28 -1.31 -21.49
N LEU A 40 14.04 -1.30 -20.40
CA LEU A 40 14.27 -0.14 -19.53
C LEU A 40 15.69 0.40 -19.69
N LEU A 41 15.83 1.62 -20.23
CA LEU A 41 17.09 2.32 -20.39
C LEU A 41 17.37 3.19 -19.15
N MET A 42 18.38 2.83 -18.36
CA MET A 42 18.74 3.48 -17.09
C MET A 42 19.91 4.46 -17.24
N VAL A 43 19.66 5.75 -17.00
CA VAL A 43 20.63 6.85 -17.10
C VAL A 43 21.01 7.34 -15.72
N HIS A 44 22.28 7.12 -15.33
CA HIS A 44 22.78 7.44 -13.99
C HIS A 44 23.01 8.94 -13.75
N GLY A 45 23.28 9.29 -12.49
CA GLY A 45 23.50 10.65 -12.03
C GLY A 45 24.94 11.17 -12.21
N PHE A 46 25.18 12.41 -11.79
CA PHE A 46 26.49 13.05 -11.87
C PHE A 46 27.52 12.30 -11.02
N ARG A 47 28.72 12.07 -11.58
CA ARG A 47 29.81 11.26 -10.97
C ARG A 47 29.41 9.81 -10.63
N GLY A 48 28.28 9.34 -11.14
CA GLY A 48 27.89 7.93 -11.08
C GLY A 48 28.45 7.13 -12.24
N GLU A 49 28.14 5.83 -12.21
CA GLU A 49 28.22 4.86 -13.31
C GLU A 49 27.06 3.86 -13.14
N HIS A 50 26.92 2.88 -14.03
CA HIS A 50 25.82 1.90 -14.01
C HIS A 50 25.59 1.23 -12.62
N HIS A 51 26.66 0.92 -11.86
CA HIS A 51 26.58 0.34 -10.51
C HIS A 51 25.69 1.12 -9.54
N GLY A 52 25.55 2.45 -9.73
CA GLY A 52 24.67 3.25 -8.87
C GLY A 52 23.19 2.88 -9.01
N LEU A 53 22.76 2.35 -10.16
CA LEU A 53 21.36 1.98 -10.41
C LEU A 53 21.12 0.46 -10.31
N GLU A 54 22.19 -0.32 -10.27
CA GLU A 54 22.15 -1.77 -10.09
C GLU A 54 21.31 -2.25 -8.88
N PRO A 55 21.32 -1.59 -7.71
CA PRO A 55 20.44 -1.99 -6.62
C PRO A 55 18.95 -1.92 -6.96
N ILE A 56 18.53 -0.94 -7.78
CA ILE A 56 17.14 -0.86 -8.26
C ILE A 56 16.89 -2.05 -9.19
N ALA A 57 17.80 -2.32 -10.14
CA ALA A 57 17.68 -3.46 -11.05
C ALA A 57 17.56 -4.79 -10.28
N ALA A 58 18.36 -5.01 -9.24
CA ALA A 58 18.31 -6.22 -8.39
C ALA A 58 16.92 -6.51 -7.76
N HIS A 59 16.06 -5.48 -7.68
CA HIS A 59 14.72 -5.54 -7.11
C HIS A 59 13.58 -5.47 -8.16
N LEU A 60 13.89 -5.38 -9.46
CA LEU A 60 12.89 -5.44 -10.51
C LEU A 60 12.55 -6.90 -10.81
N ASP A 61 11.36 -7.34 -10.36
CA ASP A 61 10.92 -8.73 -10.53
C ASP A 61 10.81 -9.14 -12.02
N GLY A 62 10.56 -8.18 -12.92
CA GLY A 62 10.51 -8.41 -14.36
C GLY A 62 11.82 -8.94 -14.98
N LEU A 63 12.96 -8.70 -14.34
CA LEU A 63 14.24 -9.29 -14.79
C LEU A 63 14.32 -10.79 -14.50
N ARG A 64 13.52 -11.31 -13.56
CA ARG A 64 13.53 -12.73 -13.14
C ARG A 64 12.50 -13.56 -13.88
N ASP A 65 11.39 -12.96 -14.28
CA ASP A 65 10.34 -13.64 -15.05
C ASP A 65 10.53 -13.49 -16.58
N GLY A 66 11.60 -12.82 -17.00
CA GLY A 66 11.95 -12.61 -18.42
C GLY A 66 11.10 -11.56 -19.13
N SER A 67 10.21 -10.85 -18.42
CA SER A 67 9.36 -9.81 -19.02
C SER A 67 10.07 -8.48 -19.24
N LEU A 68 11.23 -8.26 -18.60
CA LEU A 68 11.98 -7.02 -18.65
C LEU A 68 13.45 -7.27 -18.96
N ARG A 69 14.02 -6.38 -19.76
CA ARG A 69 15.46 -6.18 -19.94
C ARG A 69 15.85 -4.79 -19.49
N VAL A 70 16.99 -4.64 -18.81
CA VAL A 70 17.57 -3.34 -18.46
C VAL A 70 18.84 -3.09 -19.26
N VAL A 71 18.98 -1.87 -19.78
CA VAL A 71 20.19 -1.36 -20.44
C VAL A 71 20.70 -0.17 -19.65
N ALA A 72 21.91 -0.24 -19.10
CA ALA A 72 22.50 0.80 -18.26
C ALA A 72 23.85 1.27 -18.85
N PRO A 73 23.89 2.37 -19.63
CA PRO A 73 25.14 2.96 -20.10
C PRO A 73 25.87 3.75 -19.01
N ASP A 74 27.19 3.77 -19.12
CA ASP A 74 27.99 4.82 -18.48
C ASP A 74 27.96 6.08 -19.35
N LEU A 75 27.68 7.24 -18.75
CA LEU A 75 27.66 8.53 -19.43
C LEU A 75 29.05 8.87 -20.01
N PRO A 76 29.12 9.58 -21.15
CA PRO A 76 30.39 10.02 -21.73
C PRO A 76 31.28 10.72 -20.71
N GLY A 77 32.51 10.22 -20.54
CA GLY A 77 33.52 10.73 -19.61
C GLY A 77 33.41 10.22 -18.17
N PHE A 78 32.46 9.34 -17.88
CA PHE A 78 32.30 8.64 -16.60
C PHE A 78 32.42 7.12 -16.78
N GLY A 79 32.77 6.42 -15.70
CA GLY A 79 32.88 4.97 -15.69
C GLY A 79 33.84 4.46 -16.78
N ALA A 80 33.37 3.55 -17.63
CA ALA A 80 34.15 2.96 -18.72
C ALA A 80 33.93 3.62 -20.11
N SER A 81 33.09 4.66 -20.20
CA SER A 81 32.78 5.36 -21.46
C SER A 81 33.79 6.46 -21.78
N ALA A 82 34.12 6.62 -23.07
CA ALA A 82 35.00 7.70 -23.52
C ALA A 82 34.36 9.09 -23.30
N PRO A 83 35.16 10.16 -23.07
CA PRO A 83 34.64 11.52 -23.00
C PRO A 83 34.26 12.08 -24.37
N PHE A 84 33.53 13.20 -24.41
CA PHE A 84 33.31 13.94 -25.65
C PHE A 84 34.63 14.54 -26.13
N ARG A 85 34.98 14.36 -27.41
CA ARG A 85 36.14 15.01 -28.03
C ARG A 85 35.70 16.28 -28.76
N GLY A 86 36.31 17.41 -28.43
CA GLY A 86 36.05 18.69 -29.11
C GLY A 86 34.66 19.27 -28.86
N ARG A 87 33.94 18.83 -27.81
CA ARG A 87 32.61 19.34 -27.41
C ARG A 87 32.52 19.43 -25.89
N GLU A 88 31.83 20.45 -25.39
CA GLU A 88 31.56 20.63 -23.95
C GLU A 88 30.61 19.52 -23.43
N HIS A 89 30.86 19.01 -22.23
CA HIS A 89 29.97 18.12 -21.47
C HIS A 89 28.74 18.88 -20.94
N SER A 90 27.89 19.34 -21.87
CA SER A 90 26.65 20.08 -21.62
C SER A 90 25.41 19.16 -21.66
N VAL A 91 24.28 19.60 -21.07
CA VAL A 91 22.99 18.87 -21.17
C VAL A 91 22.61 18.59 -22.63
N PRO A 92 22.69 19.55 -23.59
CA PRO A 92 22.46 19.25 -25.00
C PRO A 92 23.39 18.20 -25.61
N SER A 93 24.66 18.15 -25.20
CA SER A 93 25.62 17.13 -25.66
C SER A 93 25.22 15.74 -25.16
N TYR A 94 24.89 15.61 -23.87
CA TYR A 94 24.41 14.35 -23.30
C TYR A 94 23.07 13.91 -23.88
N ALA A 95 22.11 14.82 -24.08
CA ALA A 95 20.83 14.50 -24.70
C ALA A 95 21.01 14.00 -26.14
N LYS A 96 21.88 14.66 -26.93
CA LYS A 96 22.22 14.21 -28.29
C LYS A 96 22.86 12.83 -28.28
N TRP A 97 23.78 12.58 -27.34
CA TRP A 97 24.39 11.26 -27.17
C TRP A 97 23.35 10.19 -26.79
N LEU A 98 22.42 10.48 -25.89
CA LEU A 98 21.41 9.50 -25.45
C LEU A 98 20.51 9.08 -26.60
N VAL A 99 20.12 10.02 -27.48
CA VAL A 99 19.39 9.72 -28.73
C VAL A 99 20.23 8.84 -29.66
N ALA A 100 21.50 9.18 -29.87
CA ALA A 100 22.40 8.39 -30.73
C ALA A 100 22.68 6.99 -30.16
N PHE A 101 22.80 6.87 -28.84
CA PHE A 101 23.01 5.60 -28.14
C PHE A 101 21.80 4.68 -28.28
N SER A 102 20.60 5.21 -28.01
CA SER A 102 19.34 4.48 -28.21
C SER A 102 19.18 4.00 -29.66
N GLY A 103 19.49 4.87 -30.63
CA GLY A 103 19.46 4.51 -32.05
C GLY A 103 20.50 3.46 -32.45
N ALA A 104 21.72 3.53 -31.92
CA ALA A 104 22.79 2.57 -32.20
C ALA A 104 22.47 1.16 -31.67
N LEU A 105 21.67 1.07 -30.60
CA LEU A 105 21.16 -0.18 -30.05
C LEU A 105 19.86 -0.66 -30.71
N GLY A 106 19.29 0.12 -31.65
CA GLY A 106 18.02 -0.19 -32.29
C GLY A 106 16.84 -0.19 -31.31
N LEU A 107 16.91 0.58 -30.22
CA LEU A 107 15.81 0.64 -29.25
C LEU A 107 14.61 1.35 -29.90
N GLY A 108 13.52 0.60 -30.05
CA GLY A 108 12.29 1.10 -30.65
C GLY A 108 11.53 2.08 -29.75
N PRO A 109 10.42 2.67 -30.25
CA PRO A 109 9.60 3.62 -29.50
C PRO A 109 8.97 3.04 -28.22
N GLY A 110 8.96 1.70 -28.06
CA GLY A 110 8.49 1.01 -26.87
C GLY A 110 9.42 1.11 -25.65
N VAL A 111 10.63 1.65 -25.80
CA VAL A 111 11.60 1.76 -24.69
C VAL A 111 11.07 2.66 -23.57
N VAL A 112 11.30 2.26 -22.32
CA VAL A 112 11.06 3.09 -21.15
C VAL A 112 12.39 3.67 -20.68
N VAL A 113 12.42 4.96 -20.38
CA VAL A 113 13.66 5.64 -19.98
C VAL A 113 13.59 6.01 -18.50
N LEU A 114 14.60 5.61 -17.74
CA LEU A 114 14.75 5.97 -16.34
C LEU A 114 15.96 6.89 -16.17
N GLY A 115 15.75 8.09 -15.63
CA GLY A 115 16.82 9.02 -15.30
C GLY A 115 16.94 9.26 -13.79
N HIS A 116 18.14 9.15 -13.25
CA HIS A 116 18.41 9.44 -11.83
C HIS A 116 19.23 10.71 -11.64
N SER A 117 18.80 11.62 -10.75
CA SER A 117 19.53 12.86 -10.43
C SER A 117 19.92 13.63 -11.70
N PHE A 118 21.20 13.88 -12.02
CA PHE A 118 21.61 14.50 -13.30
C PHE A 118 21.06 13.77 -14.54
N GLY A 119 21.00 12.43 -14.51
CA GLY A 119 20.39 11.62 -15.56
C GLY A 119 18.91 11.91 -15.79
N SER A 120 18.20 12.45 -14.79
CA SER A 120 16.82 12.93 -14.96
C SER A 120 16.74 14.14 -15.89
N ILE A 121 17.70 15.05 -15.81
CA ILE A 121 17.79 16.23 -16.68
C ILE A 121 18.14 15.78 -18.10
N VAL A 122 19.14 14.91 -18.25
CA VAL A 122 19.57 14.38 -19.55
C VAL A 122 18.42 13.64 -20.25
N SER A 123 17.70 12.79 -19.51
CA SER A 123 16.56 12.04 -20.05
C SER A 123 15.43 12.97 -20.47
N ALA A 124 15.06 13.93 -19.61
CA ALA A 124 14.01 14.91 -19.93
C ALA A 124 14.37 15.77 -21.14
N ALA A 125 15.62 16.24 -21.24
CA ALA A 125 16.12 16.98 -22.39
C ALA A 125 16.10 16.16 -23.69
N ALA A 126 16.46 14.87 -23.61
CA ALA A 126 16.44 13.98 -24.77
C ALA A 126 15.01 13.71 -25.27
N LEU A 127 14.04 13.51 -24.36
CA LEU A 127 12.63 13.30 -24.72
C LEU A 127 11.95 14.56 -25.24
N ALA A 128 12.20 15.72 -24.62
CA ALA A 128 11.63 16.99 -25.09
C ALA A 128 12.17 17.40 -26.47
N GLY A 129 13.38 16.95 -26.81
CA GLY A 129 14.04 17.30 -28.06
C GLY A 129 14.50 18.76 -28.11
N ALA A 130 14.96 19.18 -29.27
CA ALA A 130 15.34 20.57 -29.54
C ALA A 130 14.99 20.93 -30.99
N PRO A 131 14.74 22.20 -31.33
CA PRO A 131 14.51 22.61 -32.71
C PRO A 131 15.60 22.09 -33.65
N GLY A 132 15.21 21.36 -34.70
CA GLY A 132 16.15 20.76 -35.66
C GLY A 132 16.89 19.50 -35.18
N ARG A 133 16.49 18.89 -34.05
CA ARG A 133 17.05 17.62 -33.55
C ARG A 133 15.94 16.63 -33.21
N PRO A 134 16.07 15.34 -33.58
CA PRO A 134 15.09 14.32 -33.21
C PRO A 134 15.06 14.13 -31.68
N ALA A 135 13.85 14.02 -31.14
CA ALA A 135 13.62 13.60 -29.76
C ALA A 135 13.90 12.10 -29.60
N LEU A 136 14.23 11.68 -28.37
CA LEU A 136 14.36 10.27 -28.03
C LEU A 136 12.98 9.60 -28.13
N PRO A 137 12.78 8.62 -29.02
CA PRO A 137 11.54 7.86 -29.05
C PRO A 137 11.49 6.98 -27.80
N ALA A 138 10.52 7.23 -26.94
CA ALA A 138 10.29 6.48 -25.72
C ALA A 138 8.79 6.41 -25.42
N ALA A 139 8.36 5.27 -24.89
CA ALA A 139 6.97 5.05 -24.51
C ALA A 139 6.64 5.77 -23.20
N ARG A 140 7.57 5.75 -22.24
CA ARG A 140 7.39 6.28 -20.89
C ARG A 140 8.69 6.82 -20.30
N LEU A 141 8.54 7.70 -19.32
CA LEU A 141 9.64 8.32 -18.57
C LEU A 141 9.52 8.00 -17.08
N ILE A 142 10.64 7.69 -16.44
CA ILE A 142 10.75 7.50 -14.99
C ILE A 142 11.88 8.37 -14.48
N LEU A 143 11.63 9.19 -13.47
CA LEU A 143 12.64 10.07 -12.89
C LEU A 143 12.81 9.76 -11.40
N VAL A 144 13.98 9.25 -11.02
CA VAL A 144 14.32 8.94 -9.62
C VAL A 144 15.17 10.07 -9.04
N ASN A 145 14.76 10.62 -7.89
CA ASN A 145 15.32 11.84 -7.33
C ASN A 145 15.51 12.95 -8.40
N PRO A 146 14.44 13.36 -9.13
CA PRO A 146 14.59 14.32 -10.22
C PRO A 146 15.15 15.65 -9.73
N ILE A 147 16.00 16.30 -10.53
CA ILE A 147 16.40 17.68 -10.24
C ILE A 147 15.25 18.61 -10.65
N ALA A 148 14.42 19.00 -9.68
CA ALA A 148 13.14 19.70 -9.90
C ALA A 148 13.21 21.24 -9.85
N ALA A 149 14.31 21.82 -9.37
CA ALA A 149 14.52 23.25 -9.29
C ALA A 149 16.03 23.57 -9.28
N PRO A 150 16.44 24.82 -9.58
CA PRO A 150 17.83 25.20 -9.57
C PRO A 150 18.43 25.04 -8.16
N ALA A 151 19.53 24.31 -8.04
CA ALA A 151 20.17 23.92 -6.77
C ALA A 151 20.60 25.09 -5.86
N LEU A 152 20.52 26.34 -6.34
CA LEU A 152 21.01 27.56 -5.70
C LEU A 152 19.94 28.38 -4.94
N LYS A 153 18.65 28.02 -5.01
CA LYS A 153 17.56 28.76 -4.33
C LYS A 153 16.93 27.94 -3.19
N GLY A 154 17.22 28.30 -1.93
CA GLY A 154 16.55 27.75 -0.73
C GLY A 154 17.40 27.73 0.55
N PRO A 155 16.80 27.50 1.75
CA PRO A 155 17.49 27.52 3.05
C PRO A 155 18.53 26.40 3.26
N ARG A 156 18.50 25.33 2.42
CA ARG A 156 19.51 24.26 2.40
C ARG A 156 20.63 24.46 1.37
N GLY A 157 20.65 25.60 0.66
CA GLY A 157 21.62 25.92 -0.40
C GLY A 157 23.07 26.14 0.06
N VAL A 158 23.38 25.97 1.35
CA VAL A 158 24.74 26.07 1.89
C VAL A 158 25.62 24.94 1.35
N PHE A 159 25.12 23.70 1.33
CA PHE A 159 25.86 22.56 0.76
C PHE A 159 26.07 22.69 -0.75
N SER A 160 25.05 23.15 -1.49
CA SER A 160 25.19 23.42 -2.92
C SER A 160 26.24 24.50 -3.20
N ARG A 161 26.28 25.57 -2.39
CA ARG A 161 27.30 26.63 -2.49
C ARG A 161 28.70 26.14 -2.13
N LEU A 162 28.83 25.29 -1.11
CA LEU A 162 30.10 24.63 -0.75
C LEU A 162 30.58 23.70 -1.88
N ALA A 163 29.67 22.95 -2.50
CA ALA A 163 29.99 22.13 -3.67
C ALA A 163 30.46 22.99 -4.84
N VAL A 164 29.76 24.08 -5.16
CA VAL A 164 30.18 25.04 -6.19
C VAL A 164 31.58 25.61 -5.89
N LEU A 165 31.84 26.00 -4.63
CA LEU A 165 33.15 26.50 -4.21
C LEU A 165 34.23 25.43 -4.36
N TYR A 166 33.94 24.18 -4.02
CA TYR A 166 34.88 23.05 -4.17
C TYR A 166 35.24 22.80 -5.63
N TYR A 167 34.25 22.74 -6.53
CA TYR A 167 34.52 22.59 -7.97
C TYR A 167 35.24 23.81 -8.55
N TRP A 168 34.89 25.02 -8.12
CA TRP A 168 35.58 26.24 -8.52
C TRP A 168 37.05 26.25 -8.06
N ALA A 169 37.33 25.86 -6.82
CA ALA A 169 38.69 25.72 -6.30
C ALA A 169 39.48 24.65 -7.08
N GLY A 170 38.88 23.50 -7.39
CA GLY A 170 39.50 22.48 -8.23
C GLY A 170 39.81 22.96 -9.66
N ALA A 171 38.99 23.87 -10.20
CA ALA A 171 39.23 24.50 -11.50
C ALA A 171 40.36 25.55 -11.46
N ALA A 172 40.44 26.33 -10.38
CA ALA A 172 41.42 27.40 -10.21
C ALA A 172 42.85 26.92 -9.91
N LEU A 173 42.99 25.68 -9.41
CA LEU A 173 44.30 25.07 -9.14
C LEU A 173 45.04 24.67 -10.44
N PRO A 174 46.38 24.63 -10.45
CA PRO A 174 47.15 24.00 -11.51
C PRO A 174 46.73 22.54 -11.71
N GLU A 175 46.78 22.01 -12.93
CA GLU A 175 46.26 20.68 -13.29
C GLU A 175 46.79 19.54 -12.40
N VAL A 176 48.10 19.59 -12.10
CA VAL A 176 48.81 18.65 -11.23
C VAL A 176 48.23 18.59 -9.81
N LEU A 177 47.56 19.66 -9.35
CA LEU A 177 46.96 19.76 -8.01
C LEU A 177 45.43 19.69 -8.04
N GLY A 178 44.80 20.21 -9.09
CA GLY A 178 43.35 20.30 -9.22
C GLY A 178 42.67 18.94 -9.40
N GLU A 179 43.23 18.06 -10.23
CA GLU A 179 42.65 16.73 -10.45
C GLU A 179 42.73 15.84 -9.19
N PRO A 180 43.87 15.70 -8.49
CA PRO A 180 43.92 14.99 -7.23
C PRO A 180 42.98 15.57 -6.16
N ALA A 181 42.80 16.89 -6.13
CA ALA A 181 41.85 17.54 -5.21
C ALA A 181 40.40 17.14 -5.51
N LEU A 182 40.02 17.05 -6.78
CA LEU A 182 38.68 16.62 -7.24
C LEU A 182 38.43 15.11 -7.04
N LYS A 183 39.50 14.30 -6.99
CA LYS A 183 39.47 12.86 -6.69
C LYS A 183 39.68 12.54 -5.19
N SER A 184 39.72 13.56 -4.32
CA SER A 184 40.00 13.39 -2.89
C SER A 184 39.00 12.46 -2.19
N ARG A 185 39.51 11.38 -1.60
CA ARG A 185 38.72 10.45 -0.78
C ARG A 185 38.14 11.12 0.46
N PHE A 186 38.85 12.08 1.04
CA PHE A 186 38.35 12.82 2.20
C PHE A 186 37.10 13.63 1.84
N VAL A 187 37.13 14.39 0.75
CA VAL A 187 35.97 15.17 0.31
C VAL A 187 34.82 14.25 -0.09
N THR A 188 35.11 13.17 -0.82
CA THR A 188 34.12 12.14 -1.19
C THR A 188 33.43 11.56 0.06
N ARG A 189 34.19 11.27 1.11
CA ARG A 189 33.65 10.79 2.38
C ARG A 189 32.74 11.82 3.06
N VAL A 190 33.15 13.08 3.11
CA VAL A 190 32.34 14.17 3.69
C VAL A 190 31.01 14.33 2.94
N ILE A 191 31.04 14.32 1.61
CA ILE A 191 29.83 14.39 0.77
C ILE A 191 28.95 13.16 1.03
N SER A 192 29.54 11.96 1.05
CA SER A 192 28.79 10.74 1.30
C SER A 192 28.11 10.70 2.67
N GLU A 193 28.76 11.22 3.71
CA GLU A 193 28.17 11.31 5.06
C GLU A 193 26.99 12.28 5.09
N ALA A 194 27.11 13.41 4.38
CA ALA A 194 26.02 14.39 4.29
C ALA A 194 24.81 13.84 3.52
N MET A 195 25.03 13.04 2.47
CA MET A 195 23.96 12.52 1.62
C MET A 195 23.22 11.30 2.20
N ALA A 196 23.93 10.38 2.87
CA ALA A 196 23.33 9.14 3.39
C ALA A 196 22.45 9.40 4.62
N LYS A 197 21.15 9.08 4.55
CA LYS A 197 20.20 9.29 5.67
C LYS A 197 19.92 8.03 6.49
N THR A 198 20.38 6.87 6.03
CA THR A 198 20.09 5.57 6.63
C THR A 198 20.64 5.46 8.04
N ARG A 199 19.91 4.80 8.94
CA ARG A 199 20.41 4.49 10.29
C ARG A 199 21.15 3.16 10.35
N SER A 200 21.07 2.35 9.29
CA SER A 200 21.76 1.06 9.21
C SER A 200 23.26 1.28 9.03
N LYS A 201 24.06 0.87 10.02
CA LYS A 201 25.53 0.93 9.94
C LYS A 201 26.09 0.11 8.77
N PRO A 202 25.64 -1.14 8.53
CA PRO A 202 26.10 -1.92 7.38
C PRO A 202 25.79 -1.24 6.04
N LEU A 203 24.56 -0.75 5.87
CA LEU A 203 24.15 -0.09 4.62
C LEU A 203 24.91 1.22 4.42
N ARG A 204 25.08 2.03 5.47
CA ARG A 204 25.90 3.24 5.43
C ARG A 204 27.34 2.93 5.02
N SER A 205 27.97 1.91 5.63
CA SER A 205 29.34 1.51 5.31
C SER A 205 29.46 1.09 3.84
N TRP A 206 28.46 0.38 3.32
CA TRP A 206 28.41 0.00 1.92
C TRP A 206 28.25 1.18 0.98
N ILE A 207 27.33 2.10 1.26
CA ILE A 207 27.17 3.35 0.48
C ILE A 207 28.49 4.11 0.39
N HIS A 208 29.22 4.21 1.50
CA HIS A 208 30.50 4.89 1.52
C HIS A 208 31.58 4.17 0.68
N ASP A 209 31.60 2.84 0.72
CA ASP A 209 32.50 2.03 -0.12
C ASP A 209 32.17 2.26 -1.62
N GLN A 210 30.89 2.28 -1.99
CA GLN A 210 30.48 2.57 -3.37
C GLN A 210 30.93 3.97 -3.81
N HIS A 211 30.75 4.99 -2.98
CA HIS A 211 31.24 6.34 -3.32
C HIS A 211 32.77 6.41 -3.38
N ASP A 212 33.50 5.77 -2.46
CA ASP A 212 34.96 5.76 -2.49
C ASP A 212 35.53 5.09 -3.76
N VAL A 213 34.86 4.04 -4.26
CA VAL A 213 35.31 3.27 -5.44
C VAL A 213 34.94 3.96 -6.75
N TYR A 214 33.71 4.49 -6.85
CA TYR A 214 33.14 4.90 -8.14
C TYR A 214 33.07 6.42 -8.34
N PHE A 215 32.93 7.22 -7.29
CA PHE A 215 32.65 8.66 -7.41
C PHE A 215 33.82 9.47 -8.02
N SER A 216 35.03 8.92 -8.00
CA SER A 216 36.24 9.55 -8.56
C SER A 216 36.62 9.00 -9.96
N ARG A 217 35.77 8.17 -10.58
CA ARG A 217 35.98 7.62 -11.93
C ARG A 217 35.40 8.54 -13.00
N PHE A 218 36.15 9.58 -13.31
CA PHE A 218 35.91 10.47 -14.44
C PHE A 218 37.19 10.61 -15.26
N ALA A 219 37.05 10.82 -16.57
CA ALA A 219 38.16 10.79 -17.52
C ALA A 219 39.25 11.82 -17.19
N ASP A 220 38.86 13.07 -16.95
CA ASP A 220 39.78 14.15 -16.60
C ASP A 220 39.06 15.30 -15.86
N ARG A 221 39.84 16.30 -15.44
CA ARG A 221 39.35 17.47 -14.72
C ARG A 221 38.32 18.29 -15.52
N GLN A 222 38.49 18.43 -16.83
CA GLN A 222 37.58 19.23 -17.65
C GLN A 222 36.19 18.59 -17.68
N VAL A 223 36.13 17.27 -17.88
CA VAL A 223 34.88 16.49 -17.87
C VAL A 223 34.06 16.73 -16.59
N VAL A 224 34.69 16.58 -15.42
CA VAL A 224 33.94 16.69 -14.15
C VAL A 224 33.46 18.11 -13.88
N LEU A 225 34.23 19.13 -14.30
CA LEU A 225 33.85 20.54 -14.14
C LEU A 225 32.71 20.94 -15.08
N GLU A 226 32.79 20.56 -16.36
CA GLU A 226 31.75 20.83 -17.35
C GLU A 226 30.46 20.07 -17.03
N ALA A 227 30.57 18.78 -16.66
CA ALA A 227 29.43 18.00 -16.23
C ALA A 227 28.80 18.53 -14.93
N PHE A 228 29.61 19.02 -13.97
CA PHE A 228 29.09 19.69 -12.78
C PHE A 228 28.31 20.95 -13.15
N LYS A 229 28.88 21.81 -14.00
CA LYS A 229 28.23 23.02 -14.50
C LYS A 229 26.91 22.67 -15.21
N ALA A 230 26.91 21.63 -16.04
CA ALA A 230 25.69 21.13 -16.69
C ALA A 230 24.64 20.64 -15.69
N SER A 231 25.06 20.00 -14.59
CA SER A 231 24.15 19.47 -13.57
C SER A 231 23.45 20.54 -12.73
N VAL A 232 23.99 21.77 -12.69
CA VAL A 232 23.45 22.88 -11.91
C VAL A 232 22.90 24.04 -12.74
N SER A 233 23.08 24.02 -14.07
CA SER A 233 22.68 25.12 -14.97
C SER A 233 21.21 25.07 -15.39
N THR A 234 20.58 23.91 -15.29
CA THR A 234 19.17 23.69 -15.64
C THR A 234 18.59 22.58 -14.75
N ASP A 235 17.30 22.30 -14.94
CA ASP A 235 16.55 21.31 -14.18
C ASP A 235 15.42 20.73 -15.05
N VAL A 236 14.83 19.63 -14.60
CA VAL A 236 13.78 18.90 -15.34
C VAL A 236 12.58 19.79 -15.68
N SER A 237 12.31 20.79 -14.84
CA SER A 237 11.16 21.68 -14.99
C SER A 237 11.23 22.58 -16.22
N THR A 238 12.41 22.67 -16.87
CA THR A 238 12.63 23.35 -18.15
C THR A 238 12.08 22.55 -19.33
N TYR A 239 12.04 21.22 -19.20
CA TYR A 239 11.67 20.29 -20.28
C TYR A 239 10.30 19.65 -20.08
N ALA A 240 9.81 19.59 -18.84
CA ALA A 240 8.61 18.87 -18.42
C ALA A 240 7.36 19.12 -19.30
N SER A 241 7.12 20.37 -19.73
CA SER A 241 5.95 20.72 -20.55
C SER A 241 6.01 20.19 -21.98
N GLY A 242 7.21 19.86 -22.48
CA GLY A 242 7.41 19.28 -23.82
C GLY A 242 7.33 17.75 -23.84
N ILE A 243 7.10 17.10 -22.70
CA ILE A 243 7.10 15.64 -22.57
C ILE A 243 5.65 15.16 -22.52
N ALA A 244 5.21 14.50 -23.59
CA ALA A 244 3.86 13.96 -23.73
C ALA A 244 3.70 12.56 -23.11
N GLN A 245 4.82 11.86 -22.93
CA GLN A 245 4.90 10.50 -22.40
C GLN A 245 4.40 10.45 -20.95
N PRO A 246 3.69 9.37 -20.55
CA PRO A 246 3.45 9.09 -19.14
C PRO A 246 4.76 9.14 -18.35
N THR A 247 4.75 9.86 -17.23
CA THR A 247 5.94 10.11 -16.42
C THR A 247 5.71 9.70 -14.96
N LEU A 248 6.58 8.85 -14.42
CA LEU A 248 6.65 8.58 -12.98
C LEU A 248 7.78 9.40 -12.36
N LEU A 249 7.46 10.17 -11.32
CA LEU A 249 8.44 10.82 -10.46
C LEU A 249 8.58 10.01 -9.16
N VAL A 250 9.78 9.52 -8.86
CA VAL A 250 10.10 8.86 -7.58
C VAL A 250 10.94 9.83 -6.75
N ALA A 251 10.32 10.49 -5.78
CA ALA A 251 10.92 11.53 -4.96
C ALA A 251 11.18 11.05 -3.53
N ALA A 252 12.09 11.75 -2.84
CA ALA A 252 12.42 11.49 -1.44
C ALA A 252 11.93 12.63 -0.53
N ASP A 253 11.37 12.29 0.63
CA ASP A 253 10.84 13.30 1.57
C ASP A 253 11.91 14.08 2.35
N ARG A 254 13.14 13.54 2.46
CA ARG A 254 14.30 14.17 3.10
C ARG A 254 15.41 14.48 2.10
N ASP A 255 15.06 14.66 0.83
CA ASP A 255 16.01 15.07 -0.20
C ASP A 255 16.52 16.51 0.09
N ASP A 256 17.83 16.63 0.27
CA ASP A 256 18.50 17.90 0.54
C ASP A 256 18.96 18.62 -0.72
N VAL A 257 18.95 17.94 -1.87
CA VAL A 257 19.27 18.50 -3.18
C VAL A 257 18.02 19.13 -3.78
N THR A 258 16.90 18.41 -3.74
CA THR A 258 15.63 18.87 -4.31
C THR A 258 14.47 18.69 -3.33
N ALA A 259 13.99 19.80 -2.79
CA ALA A 259 12.96 19.76 -1.77
C ALA A 259 11.63 19.19 -2.32
N LEU A 260 10.93 18.41 -1.49
CA LEU A 260 9.66 17.78 -1.85
C LEU A 260 8.60 18.75 -2.45
N PRO A 261 8.43 20.00 -1.96
CA PRO A 261 7.53 20.97 -2.62
C PRO A 261 7.90 21.26 -4.08
N ALA A 262 9.18 21.27 -4.43
CA ALA A 262 9.62 21.44 -5.82
C ALA A 262 9.27 20.22 -6.68
N GLN A 263 9.23 19.02 -6.09
CA GLN A 263 8.79 17.80 -6.78
C GLN A 263 7.29 17.85 -7.10
N TYR A 264 6.46 18.32 -6.16
CA TYR A 264 5.04 18.56 -6.44
C TYR A 264 4.85 19.62 -7.53
N ALA A 265 5.61 20.71 -7.50
CA ALA A 265 5.54 21.74 -8.54
C ALA A 265 6.00 21.21 -9.91
N LEU A 266 7.05 20.37 -9.93
CA LEU A 266 7.53 19.70 -11.14
C LEU A 266 6.47 18.77 -11.74
N GLN A 267 5.80 17.96 -10.91
CA GLN A 267 4.73 17.06 -11.35
C GLN A 267 3.66 17.81 -12.16
N GLN A 268 3.25 18.99 -11.70
CA GLN A 268 2.20 19.79 -12.35
C GLN A 268 2.61 20.35 -13.73
N LYS A 269 3.90 20.33 -14.06
CA LYS A 269 4.39 20.81 -15.37
C LYS A 269 4.32 19.74 -16.46
N PHE A 270 4.20 18.47 -16.10
CA PHE A 270 4.04 17.37 -17.06
C PHE A 270 2.57 17.23 -17.46
N ALA A 271 2.31 16.87 -18.72
CA ALA A 271 0.95 16.58 -19.18
C ALA A 271 0.35 15.33 -18.51
N ARG A 272 1.19 14.33 -18.21
CA ARG A 272 0.82 13.04 -17.62
C ARG A 272 1.88 12.60 -16.62
N ALA A 273 1.78 13.03 -15.37
CA ALA A 273 2.72 12.60 -14.33
C ALA A 273 2.08 12.15 -13.02
N GLU A 274 2.64 11.07 -12.47
CA GLU A 274 2.44 10.63 -11.09
C GLU A 274 3.69 10.86 -10.26
N LEU A 275 3.51 11.01 -8.94
CA LEU A 275 4.59 11.26 -7.99
C LEU A 275 4.48 10.25 -6.84
N ASP A 276 5.44 9.34 -6.72
CA ASP A 276 5.63 8.49 -5.53
C ASP A 276 6.70 9.11 -4.63
N VAL A 277 6.33 9.37 -3.37
CA VAL A 277 7.22 9.95 -2.37
C VAL A 277 7.70 8.88 -1.40
N ILE A 278 8.94 8.44 -1.55
CA ILE A 278 9.57 7.49 -0.64
C ILE A 278 10.00 8.23 0.65
N HIS A 279 9.53 7.72 1.78
CA HIS A 279 9.73 8.33 3.08
C HIS A 279 10.98 7.84 3.81
N GLY A 280 11.58 8.72 4.59
CA GLY A 280 12.72 8.41 5.45
C GLY A 280 14.05 8.26 4.71
N VAL A 281 14.14 8.80 3.49
CA VAL A 281 15.32 8.71 2.61
C VAL A 281 15.67 10.08 2.03
N GLY A 282 16.95 10.29 1.71
CA GLY A 282 17.44 11.50 1.06
C GLY A 282 17.62 11.35 -0.44
N HIS A 283 18.64 12.00 -1.00
CA HIS A 283 18.92 11.99 -2.44
C HIS A 283 19.45 10.64 -2.98
N LEU A 284 19.61 9.62 -2.12
CA LEU A 284 20.19 8.33 -2.46
C LEU A 284 19.14 7.21 -2.44
N ILE A 285 17.96 7.42 -3.04
CA ILE A 285 16.91 6.37 -3.10
C ILE A 285 17.48 5.07 -3.67
N HIS A 286 18.26 5.18 -4.75
CA HIS A 286 18.88 4.05 -5.43
C HIS A 286 19.79 3.20 -4.53
N TYR A 287 20.34 3.73 -3.44
CA TYR A 287 21.13 2.94 -2.49
C TYR A 287 20.38 2.59 -1.20
N GLU A 288 19.63 3.55 -0.65
CA GLU A 288 19.03 3.42 0.68
C GLU A 288 17.68 2.70 0.66
N LYS A 289 16.94 2.85 -0.45
CA LYS A 289 15.56 2.39 -0.65
C LYS A 289 15.31 1.82 -2.06
N PRO A 290 16.21 0.98 -2.60
CA PRO A 290 16.08 0.50 -3.97
C PRO A 290 14.87 -0.41 -4.18
N ARG A 291 14.48 -1.18 -3.15
CA ARG A 291 13.27 -2.02 -3.22
C ARG A 291 12.01 -1.18 -3.38
N GLU A 292 11.87 -0.12 -2.58
CA GLU A 292 10.72 0.77 -2.67
C GLU A 292 10.66 1.50 -4.02
N ALA A 293 11.80 1.89 -4.58
CA ALA A 293 11.88 2.45 -5.92
C ALA A 293 11.50 1.42 -7.01
N ALA A 294 12.06 0.21 -6.92
CA ALA A 294 11.78 -0.87 -7.86
C ALA A 294 10.29 -1.28 -7.86
N LEU A 295 9.63 -1.24 -6.70
CA LEU A 295 8.18 -1.46 -6.60
C LEU A 295 7.40 -0.39 -7.37
N ALA A 296 7.69 0.90 -7.14
CA ALA A 296 7.04 1.99 -7.87
C ALA A 296 7.28 1.89 -9.39
N ILE A 297 8.52 1.54 -9.78
CA ILE A 297 8.89 1.33 -11.19
C ILE A 297 8.13 0.16 -11.79
N GLY A 298 8.14 -1.00 -11.13
CA GLY A 298 7.43 -2.20 -11.60
C GLY A 298 5.93 -1.98 -11.76
N ASP A 299 5.30 -1.31 -10.80
CA ASP A 299 3.88 -0.95 -10.88
C ASP A 299 3.58 -0.01 -12.04
N PHE A 300 4.48 0.93 -12.35
CA PHE A 300 4.35 1.82 -13.50
C PHE A 300 4.60 1.13 -14.85
N LEU A 301 5.52 0.15 -14.88
CA LEU A 301 5.80 -0.65 -16.08
C LEU A 301 4.63 -1.60 -16.42
N ALA A 302 4.02 -2.23 -15.42
CA ALA A 302 2.95 -3.21 -15.59
C ALA A 302 1.62 -2.63 -16.12
N ARG A 303 1.43 -1.30 -16.07
CA ARG A 303 0.19 -0.64 -16.50
C ARG A 303 0.08 -0.53 -18.02
N GLY A 304 -1.13 -0.64 -18.56
CA GLY A 304 -1.43 -0.37 -19.98
C GLY A 304 -1.54 1.13 -20.29
N GLU A 305 -1.32 1.55 -21.54
CA GLU A 305 -1.37 2.97 -21.97
C GLU A 305 -2.69 3.67 -21.62
N ALA A 306 -3.81 2.94 -21.64
CA ALA A 306 -5.15 3.44 -21.32
C ALA A 306 -5.30 3.92 -19.86
N SER A 307 -4.38 3.55 -18.97
CA SER A 307 -4.40 3.92 -17.54
C SER A 307 -3.84 5.31 -17.24
N PHE A 308 -3.21 5.97 -18.23
CA PHE A 308 -2.53 7.26 -18.08
C PHE A 308 -3.33 8.39 -18.73
N THR A 309 -4.44 8.78 -18.11
CA THR A 309 -5.28 9.90 -18.57
C THR A 309 -4.57 11.25 -18.32
N PRO A 310 -4.61 12.21 -19.26
CA PRO A 310 -4.02 13.55 -19.09
C PRO A 310 -4.51 14.27 -17.84
N ALA A 311 -3.60 15.01 -17.21
CA ALA A 311 -3.99 16.04 -16.26
C ALA A 311 -4.40 17.32 -17.05
N SER A 312 -5.66 17.72 -16.86
CA SER A 312 -6.27 19.02 -17.14
C SER A 312 -7.03 19.23 -18.45
N GLY A 313 -8.12 19.99 -18.32
CA GLY A 313 -8.97 20.48 -19.38
C GLY A 313 -10.42 20.52 -18.90
N ALA A 314 -10.84 21.65 -18.34
CA ALA A 314 -12.24 21.90 -18.02
C ALA A 314 -13.07 21.78 -19.30
N ASP A 315 -13.81 20.68 -19.45
CA ASP A 315 -14.89 20.57 -20.43
C ASP A 315 -16.21 20.75 -19.68
N LEU A 316 -16.68 21.99 -19.67
CA LEU A 316 -18.03 22.37 -19.27
C LEU A 316 -18.98 21.97 -20.39
N GLY A 317 -19.33 20.67 -20.48
CA GLY A 317 -20.08 20.17 -21.64
C GLY A 317 -20.98 18.95 -21.43
N ALA A 318 -20.96 18.26 -20.29
CA ALA A 318 -21.87 17.15 -20.01
C ALA A 318 -22.46 17.28 -18.60
N GLY A 319 -23.77 17.06 -18.47
CA GLY A 319 -24.55 17.33 -17.26
C GLY A 319 -23.91 16.73 -16.00
N ALA A 320 -23.97 17.47 -14.89
CA ALA A 320 -23.35 17.17 -13.59
C ALA A 320 -23.66 15.79 -12.99
N ALA A 321 -24.60 15.04 -13.58
CA ALA A 321 -24.99 13.71 -13.14
C ALA A 321 -24.02 12.60 -13.58
N ASP A 322 -23.19 12.77 -14.62
CA ASP A 322 -22.43 11.66 -15.23
C ASP A 322 -20.91 11.83 -15.21
N ARG A 323 -20.39 12.82 -14.44
CA ARG A 323 -18.95 12.97 -14.28
C ARG A 323 -18.36 11.88 -13.38
N PRO A 324 -17.16 11.35 -13.70
CA PRO A 324 -16.36 10.55 -12.78
C PRO A 324 -16.23 11.19 -11.40
N LEU A 325 -16.43 10.38 -10.35
CA LEU A 325 -16.20 10.77 -8.96
C LEU A 325 -14.77 10.42 -8.54
N ASP A 326 -14.13 11.29 -7.76
CA ASP A 326 -12.92 10.97 -7.01
C ASP A 326 -13.30 10.53 -5.58
N ILE A 327 -13.19 9.23 -5.33
CA ILE A 327 -13.60 8.56 -4.09
C ILE A 327 -12.35 8.18 -3.29
N LEU A 328 -12.24 8.70 -2.07
CA LEU A 328 -11.18 8.34 -1.14
C LEU A 328 -11.68 7.35 -0.09
N LEU A 329 -11.00 6.22 0.04
CA LEU A 329 -11.35 5.13 0.95
C LEU A 329 -10.40 5.12 2.16
N ASP A 330 -10.94 5.36 3.36
CA ASP A 330 -10.16 5.37 4.60
C ASP A 330 -9.75 3.96 5.02
N CYS A 331 -8.54 3.56 4.64
CA CYS A 331 -7.96 2.26 4.94
C CYS A 331 -7.05 2.27 6.17
N ARG A 332 -7.05 3.36 6.95
CA ARG A 332 -6.14 3.53 8.10
C ARG A 332 -6.41 2.54 9.24
N TYR A 333 -7.59 1.92 9.26
CA TYR A 333 -7.98 0.89 10.24
C TYR A 333 -7.62 -0.54 9.80
N VAL A 334 -7.02 -0.72 8.62
CA VAL A 334 -6.52 -2.03 8.19
C VAL A 334 -5.30 -2.40 9.03
N ARG A 335 -5.32 -3.59 9.65
CA ARG A 335 -4.19 -4.08 10.45
C ARG A 335 -3.05 -4.52 9.55
N THR A 336 -1.82 -4.16 9.92
CA THR A 336 -0.60 -4.63 9.24
C THR A 336 -0.25 -6.09 9.57
N GLY A 337 -0.76 -6.62 10.69
CA GLY A 337 -0.61 -8.02 11.14
C GLY A 337 -1.82 -8.89 10.76
N GLN A 338 -2.38 -9.65 11.69
CA GLN A 338 -3.61 -10.42 11.43
C GLN A 338 -4.85 -9.52 11.28
N HIS A 339 -5.80 -9.92 10.42
CA HIS A 339 -7.08 -9.21 10.29
C HIS A 339 -7.88 -9.29 11.60
N ASP A 340 -8.53 -8.19 11.95
CA ASP A 340 -9.72 -8.20 12.82
C ASP A 340 -10.97 -7.92 11.96
N GLY A 341 -12.15 -7.86 12.57
CA GLY A 341 -13.41 -7.67 11.85
C GLY A 341 -13.44 -6.38 11.02
N ILE A 342 -12.99 -5.24 11.58
CA ILE A 342 -12.95 -3.95 10.87
C ILE A 342 -11.95 -4.00 9.72
N SER A 343 -10.77 -4.59 9.96
CA SER A 343 -9.75 -4.74 8.94
C SER A 343 -10.20 -5.65 7.79
N ARG A 344 -10.92 -6.76 8.07
CA ARG A 344 -11.44 -7.68 7.05
C ARG A 344 -12.58 -7.01 6.26
N PHE A 345 -13.49 -6.32 6.95
CA PHE A 345 -14.55 -5.52 6.32
C PHE A 345 -13.99 -4.47 5.36
N THR A 346 -12.98 -3.71 5.81
CA THR A 346 -12.37 -2.66 5.01
C THR A 346 -11.67 -3.25 3.78
N ALA A 347 -10.84 -4.27 3.95
CA ALA A 347 -10.10 -4.87 2.84
C ALA A 347 -11.02 -5.58 1.83
N GLY A 348 -12.01 -6.34 2.31
CA GLY A 348 -12.97 -7.05 1.47
C GLY A 348 -13.82 -6.09 0.63
N LEU A 349 -14.37 -5.04 1.25
CA LEU A 349 -15.13 -4.02 0.53
C LEU A 349 -14.28 -3.25 -0.47
N VAL A 350 -13.08 -2.80 -0.09
CA VAL A 350 -12.21 -2.03 -1.00
C VAL A 350 -11.82 -2.89 -2.20
N THR A 351 -11.55 -4.17 -2.00
CA THR A 351 -11.22 -5.13 -3.07
C THR A 351 -12.38 -5.32 -4.04
N ALA A 352 -13.60 -5.52 -3.55
CA ALA A 352 -14.79 -5.69 -4.39
C ALA A 352 -15.28 -4.37 -5.03
N LEU A 353 -15.08 -3.24 -4.36
CA LEU A 353 -15.46 -1.92 -4.85
C LEU A 353 -14.57 -1.46 -6.01
N ALA A 354 -13.30 -1.85 -6.03
CA ALA A 354 -12.33 -1.44 -7.03
C ALA A 354 -12.76 -1.70 -8.48
N PRO A 355 -13.09 -2.95 -8.89
CA PRO A 355 -13.54 -3.22 -10.25
C PRO A 355 -14.88 -2.56 -10.56
N LEU A 356 -15.82 -2.48 -9.60
CA LEU A 356 -17.13 -1.86 -9.81
C LEU A 356 -17.02 -0.35 -10.06
N ALA A 357 -16.23 0.35 -9.25
CA ALA A 357 -15.99 1.78 -9.41
C ALA A 357 -15.27 2.08 -10.73
N ALA A 358 -14.27 1.27 -11.09
CA ALA A 358 -13.56 1.39 -12.36
C ALA A 358 -14.50 1.18 -13.57
N ALA A 359 -15.39 0.19 -13.51
CA ALA A 359 -16.38 -0.07 -14.56
C ALA A 359 -17.37 1.10 -14.75
N ARG A 360 -17.63 1.88 -13.69
CA ARG A 360 -18.44 3.12 -13.74
C ARG A 360 -17.60 4.38 -13.98
N GLY A 361 -16.32 4.23 -14.32
CA GLY A 361 -15.42 5.34 -14.64
C GLY A 361 -14.99 6.18 -13.44
N HIS A 362 -15.22 5.73 -12.21
CA HIS A 362 -14.82 6.46 -11.00
C HIS A 362 -13.36 6.22 -10.64
N ARG A 363 -12.74 7.24 -10.03
CA ARG A 363 -11.37 7.18 -9.54
C ARG A 363 -11.37 6.82 -8.06
N LEU A 364 -10.69 5.73 -7.70
CA LEU A 364 -10.48 5.36 -6.30
C LEU A 364 -9.08 5.75 -5.82
N ARG A 365 -8.99 6.23 -4.58
CA ARG A 365 -7.75 6.42 -3.86
C ARG A 365 -7.84 5.83 -2.45
N LEU A 366 -6.74 5.32 -1.93
CA LEU A 366 -6.66 4.78 -0.58
C LEU A 366 -6.03 5.79 0.37
N LEU A 367 -6.60 5.98 1.55
CA LEU A 367 -5.98 6.69 2.65
C LEU A 367 -5.45 5.67 3.66
N VAL A 368 -4.12 5.55 3.77
CA VAL A 368 -3.44 4.64 4.72
C VAL A 368 -2.65 5.44 5.74
N SER A 369 -2.41 4.91 6.94
CA SER A 369 -1.51 5.54 7.92
C SER A 369 -0.13 4.88 7.94
N ASP A 370 -0.04 3.64 7.43
CA ASP A 370 1.19 2.86 7.32
C ASP A 370 1.21 2.14 5.96
N ARG A 371 2.29 2.29 5.19
CA ARG A 371 2.44 1.64 3.87
C ARG A 371 2.34 0.10 3.94
N ARG A 372 2.64 -0.52 5.09
CA ARG A 372 2.46 -1.97 5.28
C ARG A 372 1.00 -2.41 5.16
N GLN A 373 0.03 -1.49 5.31
CA GLN A 373 -1.39 -1.79 5.11
C GLN A 373 -1.71 -2.15 3.65
N LEU A 374 -0.91 -1.66 2.69
CA LEU A 374 -1.11 -1.90 1.26
C LEU A 374 -0.94 -3.37 0.88
N SER A 375 -0.26 -4.20 1.68
CA SER A 375 -0.11 -5.63 1.39
C SER A 375 -1.43 -6.41 1.49
N LYS A 376 -2.49 -5.79 2.01
CA LYS A 376 -3.83 -6.35 2.23
C LYS A 376 -4.92 -5.63 1.46
N LEU A 377 -4.54 -4.73 0.57
CA LEU A 377 -5.44 -3.88 -0.18
C LEU A 377 -5.18 -4.08 -1.67
N PRO A 378 -6.19 -3.88 -2.54
CA PRO A 378 -5.96 -3.90 -3.97
C PRO A 378 -4.98 -2.80 -4.38
N ARG A 379 -4.25 -3.02 -5.47
CA ARG A 379 -3.30 -2.05 -6.00
C ARG A 379 -4.04 -0.84 -6.58
N LEU A 380 -4.17 0.21 -5.77
CA LEU A 380 -4.81 1.48 -6.13
C LEU A 380 -3.89 2.64 -5.72
N PRO A 381 -4.03 3.83 -6.35
CA PRO A 381 -3.33 5.02 -5.89
C PRO A 381 -3.64 5.29 -4.43
N PHE A 382 -2.63 5.65 -3.64
CA PHE A 382 -2.80 5.86 -2.20
C PHE A 382 -2.13 7.13 -1.72
N VAL A 383 -2.52 7.56 -0.53
CA VAL A 383 -1.94 8.68 0.21
C VAL A 383 -1.71 8.24 1.65
N VAL A 384 -0.60 8.69 2.24
CA VAL A 384 -0.29 8.42 3.64
C VAL A 384 -0.84 9.57 4.51
N GLY A 385 -1.86 9.27 5.31
CA GLY A 385 -2.52 10.16 6.26
C GLY A 385 -1.97 10.07 7.68
N THR A 386 -2.63 10.77 8.60
CA THR A 386 -2.36 10.62 10.04
C THR A 386 -2.89 9.29 10.56
N ASP A 387 -2.14 8.68 11.48
CA ASP A 387 -2.66 7.58 12.27
C ASP A 387 -3.98 7.97 12.97
N PRO A 388 -5.03 7.12 12.96
CA PRO A 388 -6.32 7.44 13.58
C PRO A 388 -6.26 7.70 15.09
N THR A 389 -5.19 7.26 15.77
CA THR A 389 -4.96 7.51 17.20
C THR A 389 -4.16 8.79 17.46
N SER A 390 -3.77 9.51 16.41
CA SER A 390 -3.02 10.76 16.52
C SER A 390 -3.83 11.86 17.22
N PRO A 391 -3.19 12.71 18.05
CA PRO A 391 -3.85 13.91 18.59
C PRO A 391 -4.30 14.89 17.49
N PHE A 392 -3.78 14.75 16.26
CA PHE A 392 -4.19 15.55 15.11
C PHE A 392 -5.39 14.97 14.34
N GLU A 393 -5.94 13.83 14.76
CA GLU A 393 -7.08 13.20 14.08
C GLU A 393 -8.28 14.14 13.89
N PRO A 394 -8.67 14.99 14.87
CA PRO A 394 -9.76 15.94 14.67
C PRO A 394 -9.57 16.88 13.47
N LEU A 395 -8.32 17.12 13.05
CA LEU A 395 -7.94 18.00 11.93
C LEU A 395 -7.62 17.23 10.64
N VAL A 396 -7.79 15.91 10.59
CA VAL A 396 -7.43 15.10 9.40
C VAL A 396 -8.12 15.60 8.13
N ALA A 397 -9.37 16.05 8.24
CA ALA A 397 -10.14 16.62 7.12
C ALA A 397 -9.42 17.78 6.42
N THR A 398 -8.71 18.64 7.15
CA THR A 398 -7.96 19.77 6.56
C THR A 398 -6.84 19.31 5.64
N ARG A 399 -6.25 18.13 5.91
CA ARG A 399 -5.24 17.52 5.04
C ARG A 399 -5.88 16.85 3.85
N ILE A 400 -7.00 16.14 4.07
CA ILE A 400 -7.75 15.48 3.00
C ILE A 400 -8.31 16.49 1.99
N ASN A 401 -8.70 17.69 2.41
CA ASN A 401 -9.12 18.74 1.49
C ASN A 401 -8.08 19.06 0.41
N ARG A 402 -6.78 18.91 0.69
CA ARG A 402 -5.70 19.14 -0.29
C ARG A 402 -5.69 18.10 -1.40
N LEU A 403 -6.32 16.95 -1.17
CA LEU A 403 -6.49 15.89 -2.15
C LEU A 403 -7.72 16.12 -3.03
N ALA A 404 -8.59 17.06 -2.65
CA ALA A 404 -9.85 17.41 -3.30
C ALA A 404 -10.71 16.18 -3.72
N PRO A 405 -10.98 15.21 -2.82
CA PRO A 405 -11.91 14.13 -3.16
C PRO A 405 -13.34 14.68 -3.23
N ASP A 406 -14.16 14.12 -4.10
CA ASP A 406 -15.61 14.40 -4.12
C ASP A 406 -16.26 13.82 -2.87
N ILE A 407 -15.88 12.59 -2.52
CA ILE A 407 -16.44 11.85 -1.40
C ILE A 407 -15.39 10.97 -0.70
N VAL A 408 -15.55 10.83 0.61
CA VAL A 408 -14.75 9.97 1.47
C VAL A 408 -15.66 8.96 2.14
N TRP A 409 -15.26 7.69 2.12
CA TRP A 409 -15.84 6.66 2.97
C TRP A 409 -14.87 6.28 4.08
N SER A 410 -15.36 6.19 5.31
CA SER A 410 -14.61 5.65 6.43
C SER A 410 -15.28 4.41 7.04
N PRO A 411 -14.52 3.33 7.30
CA PRO A 411 -15.03 2.13 7.94
C PRO A 411 -15.28 2.34 9.44
N MET A 412 -15.11 3.56 9.95
CA MET A 412 -15.29 3.94 11.34
C MET A 412 -16.01 5.29 11.48
N GLN A 413 -16.73 5.49 12.58
CA GLN A 413 -17.42 6.74 12.91
C GLN A 413 -16.53 7.86 13.45
N THR A 414 -15.24 7.59 13.68
CA THR A 414 -14.36 8.45 14.48
C THR A 414 -13.50 9.40 13.65
N MET A 415 -13.65 9.39 12.32
CA MET A 415 -12.88 10.27 11.44
C MET A 415 -13.10 11.75 11.78
N GLY A 416 -12.02 12.51 11.92
CA GLY A 416 -12.10 13.94 12.18
C GLY A 416 -12.75 14.72 11.03
N THR A 417 -13.75 15.53 11.35
CA THR A 417 -14.59 16.24 10.36
C THR A 417 -14.47 17.76 10.44
N PHE A 418 -13.48 18.29 11.16
CA PHE A 418 -13.31 19.74 11.31
C PHE A 418 -12.78 20.36 10.00
N GLY A 419 -13.57 21.26 9.40
CA GLY A 419 -13.21 21.95 8.18
C GLY A 419 -13.27 21.10 6.90
N ARG A 420 -14.02 19.99 6.85
CA ARG A 420 -14.15 19.16 5.64
C ARG A 420 -14.75 19.93 4.45
N GLY A 421 -14.18 19.74 3.27
CA GLY A 421 -14.67 20.29 1.99
C GLY A 421 -15.14 19.22 1.00
N TYR A 422 -15.39 18.00 1.47
CA TYR A 422 -15.77 16.82 0.70
C TYR A 422 -16.98 16.12 1.33
N ARG A 423 -17.72 15.30 0.58
CA ARG A 423 -18.82 14.48 1.11
C ARG A 423 -18.28 13.31 1.95
N LEU A 424 -18.97 12.91 3.02
CA LEU A 424 -18.47 11.92 3.97
C LEU A 424 -19.52 10.86 4.31
N VAL A 425 -19.13 9.60 4.18
CA VAL A 425 -19.89 8.44 4.64
C VAL A 425 -19.12 7.76 5.77
N LEU A 426 -19.74 7.61 6.94
CA LEU A 426 -19.14 6.96 8.10
C LEU A 426 -19.79 5.61 8.37
N THR A 427 -19.02 4.63 8.85
CA THR A 427 -19.55 3.32 9.23
C THR A 427 -19.64 3.17 10.74
N LEU A 428 -20.79 2.71 11.24
CA LEU A 428 -20.99 2.28 12.62
C LEU A 428 -21.32 0.78 12.64
N HIS A 429 -20.39 -0.03 13.16
CA HIS A 429 -20.48 -1.49 13.16
C HIS A 429 -21.46 -2.04 14.19
N ASP A 430 -21.48 -1.48 15.40
CA ASP A 430 -22.35 -1.94 16.48
C ASP A 430 -22.48 -0.89 17.59
N LEU A 431 -23.34 -1.18 18.57
CA LEU A 431 -23.54 -0.39 19.77
C LEU A 431 -23.07 -1.15 21.03
N ILE A 432 -22.23 -2.18 20.87
CA ILE A 432 -21.82 -3.09 21.96
C ILE A 432 -21.20 -2.31 23.11
N TYR A 433 -20.45 -1.25 22.80
CA TYR A 433 -19.75 -0.42 23.79
C TYR A 433 -20.66 0.35 24.74
N TYR A 434 -21.93 0.56 24.38
CA TYR A 434 -22.91 1.23 25.24
C TYR A 434 -23.49 0.31 26.31
N THR A 435 -23.54 -1.00 26.02
CA THR A 435 -23.98 -2.04 26.95
C THR A 435 -22.80 -2.66 27.69
N ASN A 436 -21.63 -2.75 27.04
CA ASN A 436 -20.40 -3.33 27.56
C ASN A 436 -19.29 -2.27 27.66
N ARG A 437 -19.32 -1.46 28.73
CA ARG A 437 -18.44 -0.28 28.92
C ARG A 437 -17.01 -0.62 29.39
N THR A 438 -16.46 -1.73 28.91
CA THR A 438 -15.08 -2.13 29.19
C THR A 438 -14.17 -1.64 28.06
N PRO A 439 -13.34 -0.61 28.30
CA PRO A 439 -12.43 -0.11 27.26
C PRO A 439 -11.37 -1.16 26.93
N PRO A 440 -10.85 -1.18 25.69
CA PRO A 440 -9.76 -2.06 25.30
C PRO A 440 -8.54 -1.94 26.23
N PRO A 441 -7.92 -3.06 26.65
CA PRO A 441 -6.80 -3.05 27.59
C PRO A 441 -5.53 -2.39 27.03
N GLU A 442 -5.36 -2.39 25.70
CA GLU A 442 -4.23 -1.78 24.98
C GLU A 442 -4.23 -0.25 24.99
N PHE A 443 -5.36 0.38 25.30
CA PHE A 443 -5.44 1.83 25.38
C PHE A 443 -4.72 2.35 26.63
N ASN A 444 -4.04 3.49 26.49
CA ASN A 444 -3.45 4.16 27.64
C ASN A 444 -4.56 4.64 28.62
N PRO A 445 -4.23 4.88 29.91
CA PRO A 445 -5.23 5.22 30.93
C PRO A 445 -6.10 6.44 30.59
N VAL A 446 -5.53 7.45 29.93
CA VAL A 446 -6.24 8.67 29.52
C VAL A 446 -7.26 8.36 28.43
N ILE A 447 -6.87 7.62 27.40
CA ILE A 447 -7.76 7.17 26.33
C ILE A 447 -8.87 6.29 26.90
N ARG A 448 -8.55 5.38 27.85
CA ARG A 448 -9.57 4.54 28.50
C ARG A 448 -10.61 5.38 29.25
N MET A 449 -10.18 6.45 29.93
CA MET A 449 -11.09 7.38 30.62
C MET A 449 -11.96 8.14 29.62
N LEU A 450 -11.37 8.72 28.57
CA LEU A 450 -12.10 9.44 27.52
C LEU A 450 -13.08 8.53 26.78
N TRP A 451 -12.65 7.30 26.47
CA TRP A 451 -13.48 6.29 25.85
C TRP A 451 -14.68 5.92 26.73
N ARG A 452 -14.47 5.75 28.05
CA ARG A 452 -15.57 5.51 28.98
C ARG A 452 -16.54 6.68 28.99
N ALA A 453 -16.04 7.90 29.14
CA ALA A 453 -16.87 9.11 29.14
C ALA A 453 -17.69 9.24 27.84
N TYR A 454 -17.08 8.93 26.69
CA TYR A 454 -17.74 8.93 25.38
C TYR A 454 -18.91 7.94 25.31
N HIS A 455 -18.77 6.74 25.87
CA HIS A 455 -19.80 5.70 25.85
C HIS A 455 -20.78 5.72 27.04
N LEU A 456 -20.65 6.70 27.94
CA LEU A 456 -21.65 6.93 29.01
C LEU A 456 -22.90 7.66 28.49
N ALA A 457 -22.80 8.34 27.35
CA ALA A 457 -23.91 9.07 26.76
C ALA A 457 -23.95 8.88 25.24
N TRP A 458 -25.15 8.98 24.67
CA TRP A 458 -25.34 8.84 23.22
C TRP A 458 -24.97 10.11 22.43
N TRP A 459 -24.93 11.28 23.08
CA TRP A 459 -24.75 12.57 22.41
C TRP A 459 -23.41 12.74 21.66
N PRO A 460 -22.25 12.23 22.13
CA PRO A 460 -20.99 12.36 21.38
C PRO A 460 -21.04 11.61 20.05
N GLN A 461 -21.59 10.40 20.06
CA GLN A 461 -21.81 9.61 18.86
C GLN A 461 -22.82 10.27 17.93
N ARG A 462 -23.90 10.85 18.48
CA ARG A 462 -24.84 11.66 17.69
C ARG A 462 -24.15 12.83 17.01
N LEU A 463 -23.27 13.54 17.71
CA LEU A 463 -22.53 14.65 17.13
C LEU A 463 -21.64 14.17 15.97
N LEU A 464 -20.88 13.09 16.16
CA LEU A 464 -19.98 12.58 15.12
C LEU A 464 -20.74 12.07 13.88
N LEU A 465 -21.76 11.23 14.07
CA LEU A 465 -22.54 10.69 12.96
C LEU A 465 -23.27 11.80 12.17
N ASN A 466 -23.80 12.82 12.85
CA ASN A 466 -24.50 13.91 12.16
C ASN A 466 -23.57 14.87 11.39
N ARG A 467 -22.24 14.77 11.58
CA ARG A 467 -21.25 15.49 10.77
C ARG A 467 -20.93 14.78 9.44
N ALA A 468 -21.33 13.53 9.27
CA ALA A 468 -21.36 12.84 7.98
C ALA A 468 -22.56 13.29 7.13
N ASP A 469 -22.53 12.95 5.84
CA ASP A 469 -23.67 13.11 4.93
C ASP A 469 -24.55 11.86 4.89
N ALA A 470 -23.96 10.67 5.09
CA ALA A 470 -24.67 9.41 5.26
C ALA A 470 -23.93 8.47 6.24
N VAL A 471 -24.64 7.47 6.74
CA VAL A 471 -24.10 6.46 7.67
C VAL A 471 -24.31 5.07 7.10
N VAL A 472 -23.28 4.23 7.22
CA VAL A 472 -23.30 2.81 6.90
C VAL A 472 -23.33 2.00 8.21
N THR A 473 -24.05 0.89 8.20
CA THR A 473 -23.96 -0.12 9.25
C THR A 473 -23.98 -1.51 8.64
N VAL A 474 -23.65 -2.55 9.41
CA VAL A 474 -23.37 -3.89 8.88
C VAL A 474 -24.55 -4.85 8.94
N SER A 475 -25.65 -4.48 9.59
CA SER A 475 -26.84 -5.33 9.71
C SER A 475 -28.11 -4.50 9.90
N SER A 476 -29.24 -5.08 9.52
CA SER A 476 -30.56 -4.49 9.79
C SER A 476 -30.86 -4.42 11.28
N THR A 477 -30.40 -5.40 12.06
CA THR A 477 -30.46 -5.38 13.53
C THR A 477 -29.74 -4.16 14.10
N THR A 478 -28.53 -3.86 13.63
CA THR A 478 -27.79 -2.66 14.08
C THR A 478 -28.46 -1.37 13.58
N ALA A 479 -28.99 -1.36 12.35
CA ALA A 479 -29.74 -0.21 11.84
C ALA A 479 -30.97 0.11 12.71
N ALA A 480 -31.70 -0.93 13.16
CA ALA A 480 -32.82 -0.77 14.09
C ALA A 480 -32.37 -0.20 15.44
N ALA A 481 -31.26 -0.68 16.00
CA ALA A 481 -30.71 -0.15 17.24
C ALA A 481 -30.23 1.32 17.12
N ILE A 482 -29.64 1.68 15.98
CA ILE A 482 -29.28 3.08 15.63
C ILE A 482 -30.53 3.97 15.63
N ALA A 483 -31.63 3.48 15.04
CA ALA A 483 -32.90 4.21 14.95
C ALA A 483 -33.59 4.33 16.32
N GLU A 484 -33.66 3.23 17.09
CA GLU A 484 -34.24 3.19 18.44
C GLU A 484 -33.59 4.23 19.36
N HIS A 485 -32.25 4.29 19.36
CA HIS A 485 -31.49 5.25 20.16
C HIS A 485 -31.32 6.62 19.50
N ARG A 486 -31.90 6.84 18.31
CA ARG A 486 -31.84 8.10 17.55
C ARG A 486 -30.41 8.63 17.42
N LEU A 487 -29.49 7.77 16.96
CA LEU A 487 -28.07 8.13 16.89
C LEU A 487 -27.72 9.07 15.75
N THR A 488 -28.57 9.20 14.74
CA THR A 488 -28.35 10.15 13.65
C THR A 488 -29.67 10.55 12.99
N ALA A 489 -29.69 11.74 12.41
CA ALA A 489 -30.74 12.19 11.49
C ALA A 489 -30.33 11.98 10.01
N ARG A 490 -29.14 11.43 9.75
CA ARG A 490 -28.64 11.13 8.41
C ARG A 490 -29.21 9.81 7.90
N PRO A 491 -29.30 9.63 6.56
CA PRO A 491 -29.67 8.34 5.98
C PRO A 491 -28.73 7.23 6.47
N VAL A 492 -29.31 6.09 6.87
CA VAL A 492 -28.57 4.89 7.30
C VAL A 492 -28.77 3.80 6.25
N SER A 493 -27.68 3.25 5.72
CA SER A 493 -27.70 2.13 4.76
C SER A 493 -27.03 0.90 5.35
N VAL A 494 -27.57 -0.28 5.08
CA VAL A 494 -26.98 -1.56 5.48
C VAL A 494 -26.02 -2.03 4.39
N VAL A 495 -24.74 -2.15 4.73
CA VAL A 495 -23.70 -2.76 3.90
C VAL A 495 -23.15 -3.94 4.69
N ALA A 496 -23.67 -5.13 4.38
CA ALA A 496 -23.38 -6.33 5.15
C ALA A 496 -21.90 -6.72 5.09
N ASN A 497 -21.38 -7.31 6.17
CA ASN A 497 -20.13 -8.05 6.09
C ASN A 497 -20.32 -9.29 5.19
N ALA A 498 -19.20 -9.83 4.72
CA ALA A 498 -19.14 -11.13 4.07
C ALA A 498 -17.93 -11.92 4.56
N ALA A 499 -17.80 -13.14 4.08
CA ALA A 499 -16.61 -13.96 4.23
C ALA A 499 -15.91 -14.12 2.88
N ASP A 500 -14.66 -14.58 2.92
CA ASP A 500 -13.95 -14.93 1.69
C ASP A 500 -14.66 -16.12 1.01
N PRO A 501 -14.68 -16.17 -0.33
CA PRO A 501 -15.36 -17.24 -1.05
C PRO A 501 -14.71 -18.59 -0.71
N ALA A 502 -15.54 -19.63 -0.70
CA ALA A 502 -15.06 -21.00 -0.53
C ALA A 502 -14.04 -21.37 -1.63
N PRO A 503 -13.06 -22.25 -1.33
CA PRO A 503 -12.12 -22.74 -2.33
C PRO A 503 -12.83 -23.37 -3.52
N SER A 504 -12.31 -23.12 -4.72
CA SER A 504 -12.80 -23.75 -5.94
C SER A 504 -12.74 -25.28 -5.82
N GLY A 505 -13.86 -25.94 -6.10
CA GLY A 505 -13.95 -27.41 -6.02
C GLY A 505 -14.33 -27.97 -4.64
N LEU A 506 -14.76 -27.13 -3.70
CA LEU A 506 -15.34 -27.61 -2.45
C LEU A 506 -16.57 -28.50 -2.74
N VAL A 507 -16.50 -29.76 -2.33
CA VAL A 507 -17.58 -30.74 -2.48
C VAL A 507 -18.59 -30.55 -1.35
N ALA A 508 -19.88 -30.62 -1.68
CA ALA A 508 -20.95 -30.59 -0.68
C ALA A 508 -20.73 -31.71 0.36
N ARG A 509 -20.70 -31.33 1.63
CA ARG A 509 -20.45 -32.24 2.74
C ARG A 509 -21.78 -32.82 3.24
N THR A 510 -21.77 -34.09 3.60
CA THR A 510 -22.96 -34.78 4.15
C THR A 510 -22.76 -35.26 5.59
N ALA A 511 -21.55 -35.20 6.12
CA ALA A 511 -21.23 -35.51 7.51
C ALA A 511 -20.00 -34.71 7.99
N PRO A 512 -19.86 -34.48 9.31
CA PRO A 512 -18.63 -33.93 9.86
C PRO A 512 -17.52 -34.99 9.86
N ALA A 513 -16.27 -34.55 9.67
CA ALA A 513 -15.11 -35.46 9.73
C ALA A 513 -14.65 -35.69 11.18
N THR A 514 -14.88 -34.71 12.05
CA THR A 514 -14.51 -34.75 13.45
C THR A 514 -15.65 -34.28 14.36
N ARG A 515 -15.56 -34.62 15.65
CA ARG A 515 -16.42 -34.07 16.70
C ARG A 515 -15.88 -32.75 17.25
N ASP A 516 -15.37 -31.90 16.38
CA ASP A 516 -14.81 -30.62 16.79
C ASP A 516 -15.83 -29.48 16.65
N LEU A 517 -15.88 -28.63 17.67
CA LEU A 517 -16.62 -27.39 17.72
C LEU A 517 -15.64 -26.24 17.58
N VAL A 518 -15.93 -25.26 16.74
CA VAL A 518 -14.98 -24.18 16.41
C VAL A 518 -15.50 -22.84 16.90
N TYR A 519 -14.74 -22.19 17.76
CA TYR A 519 -15.00 -20.82 18.22
C TYR A 519 -13.89 -19.88 17.73
N MET A 520 -14.31 -18.83 17.01
CA MET A 520 -13.45 -17.71 16.60
C MET A 520 -14.02 -16.41 17.17
N GLY A 521 -13.22 -15.72 18.00
CA GLY A 521 -13.63 -14.47 18.62
C GLY A 521 -12.79 -14.11 19.85
N SER A 522 -12.89 -12.86 20.28
CA SER A 522 -12.24 -12.39 21.51
C SER A 522 -12.85 -13.05 22.76
N PHE A 523 -12.11 -13.06 23.86
CA PHE A 523 -12.59 -13.61 25.14
C PHE A 523 -13.25 -12.53 26.03
N MET A 524 -14.00 -11.62 25.41
CA MET A 524 -14.72 -10.55 26.12
C MET A 524 -15.97 -11.11 26.82
N PRO A 525 -16.40 -10.53 27.95
CA PRO A 525 -17.55 -11.05 28.71
C PRO A 525 -18.82 -11.26 27.86
N TYR A 526 -19.13 -10.32 26.96
CA TYR A 526 -20.31 -10.43 26.10
C TYR A 526 -20.22 -11.52 25.02
N LYS A 527 -19.02 -12.07 24.73
CA LYS A 527 -18.87 -13.24 23.85
C LYS A 527 -19.25 -14.55 24.56
N ASN A 528 -19.31 -14.51 25.90
CA ASN A 528 -19.85 -15.56 26.75
C ASN A 528 -19.26 -16.96 26.50
N VAL A 529 -17.95 -17.00 26.23
CA VAL A 529 -17.21 -18.26 25.96
C VAL A 529 -17.28 -19.22 27.15
N ALA A 530 -17.49 -18.70 28.36
CA ALA A 530 -17.71 -19.48 29.57
C ALA A 530 -18.90 -20.46 29.42
N THR A 531 -20.02 -20.05 28.81
CA THR A 531 -21.16 -20.96 28.56
C THR A 531 -20.77 -22.12 27.64
N LEU A 532 -19.97 -21.87 26.60
CA LEU A 532 -19.48 -22.92 25.71
C LEU A 532 -18.54 -23.88 26.45
N ALA A 533 -17.61 -23.35 27.25
CA ALA A 533 -16.71 -24.16 28.06
C ALA A 533 -17.48 -25.02 29.08
N SER A 534 -18.48 -24.45 29.77
CA SER A 534 -19.33 -25.20 30.69
C SER A 534 -20.14 -26.30 29.99
N ALA A 535 -20.58 -26.09 28.75
CA ALA A 535 -21.31 -27.11 27.98
C ALA A 535 -20.45 -28.36 27.71
N MET A 536 -19.12 -28.20 27.67
CA MET A 536 -18.18 -29.31 27.48
C MET A 536 -18.21 -30.32 28.62
N GLN A 537 -18.73 -29.98 29.81
CA GLN A 537 -18.94 -30.95 30.89
C GLN A 537 -19.80 -32.14 30.44
N SER A 538 -20.80 -31.92 29.59
CA SER A 538 -21.60 -33.01 29.04
C SER A 538 -21.13 -33.48 27.67
N LEU A 539 -20.59 -32.58 26.83
CA LEU A 539 -20.21 -32.90 25.46
C LEU A 539 -18.89 -33.68 25.36
N ALA A 540 -17.97 -33.52 26.32
CA ALA A 540 -16.71 -34.25 26.30
C ALA A 540 -16.90 -35.77 26.40
N ALA A 541 -17.92 -36.23 27.14
CA ALA A 541 -18.26 -37.65 27.23
C ALA A 541 -18.72 -38.24 25.89
N ASP A 542 -19.28 -37.40 25.01
CA ASP A 542 -19.67 -37.75 23.64
C ASP A 542 -18.50 -37.59 22.65
N GLY A 543 -17.28 -37.31 23.13
CA GLY A 543 -16.07 -37.16 22.32
C GLY A 543 -15.92 -35.80 21.63
N TYR A 544 -16.70 -34.78 21.99
CA TYR A 544 -16.52 -33.44 21.42
C TYR A 544 -15.31 -32.70 21.99
N ARG A 545 -14.68 -31.87 21.15
CA ARG A 545 -13.64 -30.91 21.56
C ARG A 545 -14.02 -29.51 21.12
N LEU A 546 -13.73 -28.52 21.96
CA LEU A 546 -13.93 -27.11 21.64
C LEU A 546 -12.61 -26.45 21.28
N HIS A 547 -12.46 -26.09 20.01
CA HIS A 547 -11.32 -25.37 19.48
C HIS A 547 -11.50 -23.86 19.64
N LEU A 548 -10.58 -23.24 20.36
CA LEU A 548 -10.53 -21.82 20.66
C LEU A 548 -9.41 -21.18 19.84
N MET A 549 -9.80 -20.50 18.76
CA MET A 549 -8.87 -20.09 17.69
C MET A 549 -8.06 -18.83 18.00
N SER A 550 -8.55 -17.98 18.90
CA SER A 550 -7.96 -16.67 19.21
C SER A 550 -6.91 -16.74 20.34
N ARG A 551 -6.02 -15.74 20.39
CA ARG A 551 -5.06 -15.56 21.49
C ARG A 551 -5.77 -15.45 22.83
N VAL A 552 -5.34 -16.26 23.80
CA VAL A 552 -5.91 -16.28 25.15
C VAL A 552 -4.84 -15.87 26.17
N SER A 553 -5.22 -15.08 27.18
CA SER A 553 -4.31 -14.80 28.30
C SER A 553 -4.20 -16.00 29.25
N PRO A 554 -3.09 -16.14 30.01
CA PRO A 554 -2.96 -17.23 30.99
C PRO A 554 -4.11 -17.29 32.00
N ALA A 555 -4.59 -16.13 32.47
CA ALA A 555 -5.70 -16.03 33.41
C ALA A 555 -7.03 -16.51 32.78
N GLN A 556 -7.31 -16.11 31.54
CA GLN A 556 -8.50 -16.57 30.82
C GLN A 556 -8.45 -18.07 30.53
N ARG A 557 -7.27 -18.60 30.15
CA ARG A 557 -7.07 -20.03 29.94
C ARG A 557 -7.38 -20.82 31.21
N ALA A 558 -6.81 -20.42 32.34
CA ALA A 558 -7.09 -21.05 33.63
C ALA A 558 -8.59 -20.99 33.98
N SER A 559 -9.23 -19.84 33.78
CA SER A 559 -10.67 -19.68 34.04
C SER A 559 -11.55 -20.58 33.16
N LEU A 560 -11.24 -20.72 31.87
CA LEU A 560 -12.02 -21.56 30.95
C LEU A 560 -11.76 -23.04 31.20
N SER A 561 -10.50 -23.44 31.42
CA SER A 561 -10.15 -24.83 31.73
C SER A 561 -10.77 -25.32 33.05
N ALA A 562 -11.03 -24.44 34.02
CA ALA A 562 -11.73 -24.80 35.24
C ALA A 562 -13.22 -25.14 35.03
N LEU A 563 -13.81 -24.70 33.91
CA LEU A 563 -15.23 -24.92 33.59
C LEU A 563 -15.48 -26.18 32.75
N ALA A 564 -14.43 -26.81 32.23
CA ALA A 564 -14.50 -27.88 31.25
C ALA A 564 -13.63 -29.08 31.66
N PRO A 565 -13.99 -30.31 31.28
CA PRO A 565 -13.15 -31.49 31.52
C PRO A 565 -11.75 -31.35 30.90
N ALA A 566 -10.74 -31.94 31.54
CA ALA A 566 -9.36 -31.90 31.05
C ALA A 566 -9.25 -32.46 29.62
N GLY A 567 -8.56 -31.73 28.73
CA GLY A 567 -8.37 -32.11 27.33
C GLY A 567 -9.54 -31.81 26.39
N SER A 568 -10.69 -31.33 26.89
CA SER A 568 -11.85 -30.99 26.05
C SER A 568 -11.75 -29.62 25.36
N LEU A 569 -10.86 -28.74 25.82
CA LEU A 569 -10.58 -27.43 25.22
C LEU A 569 -9.23 -27.48 24.49
N VAL A 570 -9.24 -27.07 23.22
CA VAL A 570 -8.04 -26.96 22.37
C VAL A 570 -7.78 -25.49 22.11
N PHE A 571 -6.67 -24.96 22.62
CA PHE A 571 -6.30 -23.56 22.44
C PHE A 571 -5.24 -23.44 21.35
N HIS A 572 -5.52 -22.66 20.30
CA HIS A 572 -4.60 -22.43 19.18
C HIS A 572 -3.69 -21.21 19.37
N ASP A 573 -3.99 -20.35 20.35
CA ASP A 573 -3.21 -19.14 20.66
C ASP A 573 -3.03 -18.17 19.48
N GLY A 574 -4.01 -18.13 18.58
CA GLY A 574 -4.03 -17.27 17.39
C GLY A 574 -3.73 -18.05 16.11
N ALA A 575 -4.77 -18.69 15.58
CA ALA A 575 -4.71 -19.44 14.33
C ALA A 575 -4.43 -18.55 13.11
N SER A 576 -3.76 -19.11 12.10
CA SER A 576 -3.74 -18.52 10.76
C SER A 576 -5.08 -18.73 10.05
N ASP A 577 -5.34 -17.98 8.97
CA ASP A 577 -6.55 -18.16 8.17
C ASP A 577 -6.63 -19.59 7.59
N ASP A 578 -5.51 -20.14 7.11
CA ASP A 578 -5.41 -21.52 6.60
C ASP A 578 -5.70 -22.56 7.70
N GLU A 579 -5.17 -22.37 8.90
CA GLU A 579 -5.41 -23.27 10.04
C GLU A 579 -6.87 -23.23 10.46
N TYR A 580 -7.43 -22.03 10.60
CA TYR A 580 -8.83 -21.84 10.97
C TYR A 580 -9.77 -22.49 9.95
N GLN A 581 -9.51 -22.28 8.66
CA GLN A 581 -10.25 -22.90 7.56
C GLN A 581 -10.13 -24.43 7.58
N ALA A 582 -8.93 -24.96 7.80
CA ALA A 582 -8.69 -26.40 7.87
C ALA A 582 -9.48 -27.06 9.01
N VAL A 583 -9.54 -26.42 10.19
CA VAL A 583 -10.36 -26.95 11.29
C VAL A 583 -11.85 -26.85 10.99
N LEU A 584 -12.32 -25.72 10.40
CA LEU A 584 -13.72 -25.58 9.99
C LEU A 584 -14.17 -26.66 9.01
N LEU A 585 -13.32 -27.03 8.03
CA LEU A 585 -13.62 -28.04 7.01
C LEU A 585 -13.83 -29.46 7.58
N GLY A 586 -13.29 -29.76 8.78
CA GLY A 586 -13.52 -31.03 9.46
C GLY A 586 -14.64 -30.98 10.51
N ALA A 587 -14.90 -29.78 11.05
CA ALA A 587 -15.71 -29.58 12.24
C ALA A 587 -17.17 -30.02 12.11
N THR A 588 -17.74 -30.34 13.28
CA THR A 588 -19.18 -30.54 13.47
C THR A 588 -19.94 -29.24 13.34
N ALA A 589 -19.47 -28.17 14.00
CA ALA A 589 -20.13 -26.87 13.94
C ALA A 589 -19.18 -25.72 14.27
N VAL A 590 -19.46 -24.55 13.68
CA VAL A 590 -19.00 -23.27 14.21
C VAL A 590 -19.94 -22.85 15.34
N VAL A 591 -19.38 -22.42 16.48
CA VAL A 591 -20.14 -22.12 17.70
C VAL A 591 -19.91 -20.70 18.20
N SER A 592 -20.98 -20.04 18.66
CA SER A 592 -20.88 -18.71 19.29
C SER A 592 -21.96 -18.52 20.35
N ALA A 593 -21.58 -18.12 21.55
CA ALA A 593 -22.51 -17.84 22.66
C ALA A 593 -22.73 -16.34 22.90
N SER A 594 -22.40 -15.51 21.92
CA SER A 594 -22.41 -14.05 22.08
C SER A 594 -23.77 -13.53 22.59
N LEU A 595 -23.74 -12.61 23.55
CA LEU A 595 -24.92 -11.93 24.10
C LEU A 595 -25.27 -10.68 23.30
N ASN A 596 -24.29 -10.11 22.58
CA ASN A 596 -24.45 -8.96 21.72
C ASN A 596 -23.43 -9.05 20.59
N GLU A 597 -23.85 -8.73 19.36
CA GLU A 597 -22.99 -8.76 18.18
C GLU A 597 -23.50 -7.79 17.10
N GLY A 598 -22.58 -7.18 16.34
CA GLY A 598 -22.96 -6.34 15.20
C GLY A 598 -23.31 -7.15 13.94
N PHE A 599 -22.62 -8.28 13.74
CA PHE A 599 -22.81 -9.16 12.57
C PHE A 599 -22.53 -10.64 12.87
N GLY A 600 -21.30 -10.96 13.28
CA GLY A 600 -20.86 -12.35 13.49
C GLY A 600 -20.19 -12.96 12.27
N ILE A 601 -19.09 -12.35 11.79
CA ILE A 601 -18.34 -12.82 10.61
C ILE A 601 -17.97 -14.32 10.69
N PRO A 602 -17.52 -14.87 11.85
CA PRO A 602 -17.23 -16.31 11.99
C PRO A 602 -18.38 -17.24 11.61
N LEU A 603 -19.62 -16.79 11.81
CA LEU A 603 -20.81 -17.55 11.43
C LEU A 603 -20.85 -17.73 9.91
N VAL A 604 -20.67 -16.64 9.16
CA VAL A 604 -20.64 -16.68 7.70
C VAL A 604 -19.43 -17.47 7.20
N GLU A 605 -18.24 -17.26 7.78
CA GLU A 605 -17.02 -18.01 7.43
C GLU A 605 -17.21 -19.53 7.54
N GLY A 606 -17.86 -20.03 8.59
CA GLY A 606 -18.22 -21.45 8.70
C GLY A 606 -19.26 -21.88 7.67
N MET A 607 -20.29 -21.06 7.45
CA MET A 607 -21.38 -21.39 6.53
C MET A 607 -20.93 -21.48 5.06
N VAL A 608 -19.96 -20.66 4.60
CA VAL A 608 -19.43 -20.75 3.23
C VAL A 608 -18.74 -22.09 2.96
N LEU A 609 -18.24 -22.74 4.01
CA LEU A 609 -17.59 -24.06 3.94
C LEU A 609 -18.58 -25.21 4.16
N GLY A 610 -19.88 -24.90 4.28
CA GLY A 610 -20.92 -25.86 4.62
C GLY A 610 -20.81 -26.40 6.04
N THR A 611 -20.09 -25.73 6.95
CA THR A 611 -20.04 -26.12 8.35
C THR A 611 -21.27 -25.56 9.07
N PRO A 612 -22.13 -26.41 9.65
CA PRO A 612 -23.30 -25.95 10.39
C PRO A 612 -22.95 -25.01 11.53
N ALA A 613 -23.90 -24.16 11.89
CA ALA A 613 -23.73 -23.20 12.97
C ALA A 613 -24.58 -23.53 14.18
N VAL A 614 -24.01 -23.41 15.38
CA VAL A 614 -24.73 -23.50 16.66
C VAL A 614 -24.47 -22.22 17.45
N VAL A 615 -25.48 -21.36 17.54
CA VAL A 615 -25.33 -19.99 18.03
C VAL A 615 -26.40 -19.62 19.06
N SER A 616 -26.09 -18.63 19.91
CA SER A 616 -27.07 -18.08 20.84
C SER A 616 -28.28 -17.50 20.12
N ASP A 617 -29.45 -17.60 20.74
CA ASP A 617 -30.68 -17.02 20.20
C ASP A 617 -30.75 -15.51 20.45
N ILE A 618 -30.10 -14.74 19.57
CA ILE A 618 -30.11 -13.27 19.58
C ILE A 618 -30.52 -12.73 18.19
N PRO A 619 -31.11 -11.51 18.12
CA PRO A 619 -31.66 -10.97 16.88
C PRO A 619 -30.70 -11.00 15.68
N ILE A 620 -29.43 -10.65 15.90
CA ILE A 620 -28.43 -10.64 14.82
C ILE A 620 -28.10 -12.04 14.30
N PHE A 621 -28.06 -13.07 15.15
CA PHE A 621 -27.84 -14.44 14.69
C PHE A 621 -29.07 -15.04 14.02
N ARG A 622 -30.28 -14.54 14.32
CA ARG A 622 -31.48 -14.82 13.53
C ARG A 622 -31.39 -14.20 12.13
N GLU A 623 -30.91 -12.96 12.03
CA GLU A 623 -30.69 -12.28 10.74
C GLU A 623 -29.66 -13.00 9.87
N ILE A 624 -28.49 -13.33 10.44
CA ILE A 624 -27.37 -13.90 9.68
C ILE A 624 -27.50 -15.41 9.49
N GLY A 625 -27.90 -16.15 10.52
CA GLY A 625 -28.01 -17.61 10.47
C GLY A 625 -29.29 -18.13 9.83
N GLY A 626 -30.41 -17.39 9.93
CA GLY A 626 -31.72 -17.82 9.43
C GLY A 626 -32.07 -19.27 9.78
N GLU A 627 -32.70 -19.98 8.85
CA GLU A 627 -32.99 -21.41 9.00
C GLU A 627 -31.74 -22.31 8.84
N ALA A 628 -30.56 -21.76 8.54
CA ALA A 628 -29.34 -22.58 8.43
C ALA A 628 -28.70 -22.87 9.79
N ALA A 629 -28.88 -21.97 10.76
CA ALA A 629 -28.28 -22.10 12.08
C ALA A 629 -29.18 -22.85 13.07
N MET A 630 -28.54 -23.46 14.07
CA MET A 630 -29.20 -24.01 15.24
C MET A 630 -29.03 -23.05 16.42
N TYR A 631 -30.13 -22.79 17.12
CA TYR A 631 -30.19 -21.78 18.16
C TYR A 631 -30.23 -22.41 19.56
N PHE A 632 -29.60 -21.76 20.52
CA PHE A 632 -29.66 -22.12 21.94
C PHE A 632 -29.86 -20.90 22.83
N GLU A 633 -30.38 -21.13 24.04
CA GLU A 633 -30.53 -20.10 25.07
C GLU A 633 -29.15 -19.65 25.60
N PRO A 634 -28.73 -18.37 25.41
CA PRO A 634 -27.36 -17.92 25.69
C PRO A 634 -26.87 -18.19 27.13
N SER A 635 -27.78 -18.27 28.08
CA SER A 635 -27.49 -18.49 29.51
C SER A 635 -27.44 -19.97 29.93
N SER A 636 -27.67 -20.92 29.00
CA SER A 636 -27.85 -22.34 29.32
C SER A 636 -26.82 -23.25 28.64
N PRO A 637 -25.79 -23.72 29.38
CA PRO A 637 -24.85 -24.73 28.88
C PRO A 637 -25.54 -26.04 28.44
N ALA A 638 -26.65 -26.39 29.10
CA ALA A 638 -27.46 -27.55 28.71
C ALA A 638 -28.13 -27.36 27.34
N SER A 639 -28.60 -26.14 27.05
CA SER A 639 -29.17 -25.81 25.73
C SER A 639 -28.12 -25.87 24.63
N VAL A 640 -26.87 -25.43 24.90
CA VAL A 640 -25.75 -25.59 23.95
C VAL A 640 -25.53 -27.06 23.64
N ALA A 641 -25.44 -27.91 24.66
CA ALA A 641 -25.20 -29.33 24.48
C ALA A 641 -26.33 -30.04 23.71
N ALA A 642 -27.59 -29.67 23.98
CA ALA A 642 -28.73 -30.19 23.24
C ALA A 642 -28.68 -29.78 21.75
N ALA A 643 -28.36 -28.51 21.46
CA ALA A 643 -28.21 -28.03 20.09
C ALA A 643 -27.05 -28.74 19.35
N VAL A 644 -25.88 -28.88 19.98
CA VAL A 644 -24.74 -29.60 19.39
C VAL A 644 -25.11 -31.06 19.08
N ARG A 645 -25.77 -31.77 20.00
CA ARG A 645 -26.19 -33.17 19.75
C ARG A 645 -27.19 -33.26 18.62
N ARG A 646 -28.15 -32.32 18.55
CA ARG A 646 -29.16 -32.30 17.50
C ARG A 646 -28.54 -32.03 16.12
N VAL A 647 -27.68 -31.02 15.99
CA VAL A 647 -27.02 -30.71 14.70
C VAL A 647 -26.10 -31.84 14.24
N SER A 648 -25.62 -32.67 15.15
CA SER A 648 -24.72 -33.79 14.85
C SER A 648 -25.43 -35.06 14.38
N ALA A 649 -26.78 -35.09 14.41
CA ALA A 649 -27.53 -36.19 13.81
C ALA A 649 -27.30 -36.20 12.29
N PRO A 650 -27.04 -37.34 11.63
CA PRO A 650 -26.62 -37.39 10.23
C PRO A 650 -27.52 -36.60 9.27
N ASP A 651 -28.83 -36.81 9.34
CA ASP A 651 -29.79 -36.13 8.46
C ASP A 651 -29.88 -34.63 8.73
N GLU A 652 -29.83 -34.23 10.01
CA GLU A 652 -29.86 -32.82 10.41
C GLU A 652 -28.58 -32.12 9.98
N TRP A 653 -27.41 -32.76 10.15
CA TRP A 653 -26.12 -32.20 9.77
C TRP A 653 -26.06 -31.93 8.28
N ALA A 654 -26.44 -32.92 7.46
CA ALA A 654 -26.48 -32.78 6.00
C ALA A 654 -27.43 -31.66 5.56
N ALA A 655 -28.62 -31.59 6.16
CA ALA A 655 -29.59 -30.54 5.86
C ALA A 655 -29.06 -29.14 6.23
N ARG A 656 -28.46 -28.98 7.43
CA ARG A 656 -27.91 -27.69 7.88
C ARG A 656 -26.66 -27.28 7.11
N SER A 657 -25.84 -28.24 6.68
CA SER A 657 -24.69 -27.99 5.81
C SER A 657 -25.12 -27.39 4.46
N ALA A 658 -26.11 -28.00 3.81
CA ALA A 658 -26.67 -27.48 2.55
C ALA A 658 -27.34 -26.11 2.75
N ALA A 659 -28.12 -25.95 3.82
CA ALA A 659 -28.75 -24.67 4.14
C ALA A 659 -27.71 -23.57 4.43
N SER A 660 -26.58 -23.92 5.05
CA SER A 660 -25.48 -23.00 5.35
C SER A 660 -24.85 -22.44 4.08
N LEU A 661 -24.60 -23.27 3.07
CA LEU A 661 -24.11 -22.80 1.76
C LEU A 661 -25.09 -21.82 1.11
N ALA A 662 -26.38 -22.16 1.11
CA ALA A 662 -27.42 -21.30 0.53
C ALA A 662 -27.57 -19.97 1.29
N GLN A 663 -27.50 -20.00 2.62
CA GLN A 663 -27.58 -18.81 3.46
C GLN A 663 -26.34 -17.92 3.32
N ALA A 664 -25.14 -18.51 3.27
CA ALA A 664 -23.89 -17.78 3.07
C ALA A 664 -23.84 -17.04 1.72
N ALA A 665 -24.43 -17.60 0.67
CA ALA A 665 -24.48 -16.97 -0.66
C ALA A 665 -25.21 -15.61 -0.68
N ARG A 666 -25.99 -15.29 0.36
CA ARG A 666 -26.64 -13.98 0.53
C ARG A 666 -25.68 -12.88 0.98
N PHE A 667 -24.49 -13.25 1.47
CA PHE A 667 -23.49 -12.35 2.01
C PHE A 667 -22.23 -12.39 1.13
N SER A 668 -22.12 -11.46 0.19
CA SER A 668 -20.95 -11.35 -0.69
C SER A 668 -20.38 -9.94 -0.66
N TRP A 669 -19.05 -9.84 -0.78
CA TRP A 669 -18.37 -8.54 -0.86
C TRP A 669 -18.82 -7.76 -2.08
N ASP A 670 -19.10 -8.42 -3.21
CA ASP A 670 -19.56 -7.77 -4.44
C ASP A 670 -20.93 -7.09 -4.27
N ALA A 671 -21.89 -7.77 -3.63
CA ALA A 671 -23.20 -7.19 -3.36
C ALA A 671 -23.09 -5.99 -2.41
N SER A 672 -22.32 -6.15 -1.33
CA SER A 672 -22.08 -5.08 -0.36
C SER A 672 -21.35 -3.88 -0.99
N ALA A 673 -20.36 -4.12 -1.85
CA ALA A 673 -19.64 -3.09 -2.57
C ALA A 673 -20.56 -2.35 -3.57
N GLY A 674 -21.48 -3.05 -4.24
CA GLY A 674 -22.51 -2.42 -5.08
C GLY A 674 -23.41 -1.46 -4.30
N VAL A 675 -23.93 -1.91 -3.14
CA VAL A 675 -24.75 -1.05 -2.26
C VAL A 675 -23.96 0.17 -1.78
N LEU A 676 -22.69 -0.03 -1.41
CA LEU A 676 -21.81 1.06 -0.98
C LEU A 676 -21.55 2.04 -2.13
N LEU A 677 -21.24 1.56 -3.34
CA LEU A 677 -20.98 2.42 -4.50
C LEU A 677 -22.18 3.28 -4.85
N ASP A 678 -23.37 2.69 -4.89
CA ASP A 678 -24.60 3.42 -5.17
C ASP A 678 -24.89 4.48 -4.10
N LEU A 679 -24.58 4.18 -2.83
CA LEU A 679 -24.68 5.16 -1.74
C LEU A 679 -23.69 6.30 -1.93
N LEU A 680 -22.43 6.00 -2.28
CA LEU A 680 -21.40 7.02 -2.50
C LEU A 680 -21.78 7.93 -3.67
N GLU A 681 -22.27 7.38 -4.78
CA GLU A 681 -22.74 8.16 -5.93
C GLU A 681 -23.89 9.10 -5.55
N ARG A 682 -24.93 8.58 -4.88
CA ARG A 682 -26.06 9.40 -4.43
C ARG A 682 -25.62 10.49 -3.46
N THR A 683 -24.73 10.18 -2.53
CA THR A 683 -24.26 11.13 -1.51
C THR A 683 -23.33 12.18 -2.08
N ALA A 684 -22.54 11.85 -3.11
CA ALA A 684 -21.67 12.78 -3.80
C ALA A 684 -22.46 13.82 -4.63
N ARG A 685 -23.62 13.42 -5.16
CA ARG A 685 -24.46 14.21 -6.09
C ARG A 685 -25.56 15.02 -5.41
N GLY A 686 -26.03 14.60 -4.23
CA GLY A 686 -26.88 15.43 -3.34
C GLY A 686 -26.05 16.43 -2.58
#